data_AF-A0AAU0WTS7-F1
#
_entry.id   AF-A0AAU0WTS7-F1
#
_cell.length_a   1.000
_cell.length_b   1.000
_cell.length_c   1.000
_cell.angle_alpha   90.00
_cell.angle_beta   90.00
_cell.angle_gamma   90.00
#
_symmetry.space_group_name_H-M   'P 1'
#
loop_
_entity.id
_entity.type
_entity.pdbx_description
1 polymer ?
#
loop_
_entity_poly.entity_id
_entity_poly.type
_entity_poly.pdbx_seq_one_letter_code
_entity_poly.pdbx_strand_id
1 'polypeptide(L)'
;MKRARARRVAAGRSAPGQGVEADTAAFTPDALTVSPRHLEVGGDWTASFAVTGFPREVQPGWLQPLLTYPGRVDVALHVEPIDPVTAAQRLRRQLAKLESGRRYTQDKGRLLDPQVEAATEDAYDLSARVARGEGKLYRLGLYLTVHAAGREQLADEVAAVRSLAASLLLDAKPTTYRSLQGWLTCLPMALDLIKMRRTFDTAALSAAFPFTSPDLPPPDPTSVAAPSGVLYGYNVGSQGLVHWDRFALDNHNAVVLGRSGAGKSYLVKLEALRSLYRGIEIHVIDPEDEYARLTRAVGGAYVHLGAGDVRVNPFDLPLRTRPDGRLSAPRDALVRRSLFLHTVLAVLLGGTPTPADRAVLDRAIAGTYQQAGITADPQTWTRPAPLLADLAAVLQGTKERAASDLADRLHPYIRGAFSELFAGPTTTRPEGHLVAFSLRDLADELKPIGTLLTLDSVWRHVSDPAHRRPRLVVVDEAWTLMKEPAGADFLFRMAKSSRKHWAGLTVATQDTADVLSTDLGRAVVANAATQILLRQAPQAIDEITRSFNLSNGERQFLLTADRGQGLLSATQRVAFQAVASATEHYLVTTDPAELAAYKEQDADYPHDGNAVSIELTTGEGDFDDSHIDGEDSLDLGPV
;
A
#
# COMPACT_ATOMS: atom_id res chain seq x y z
N MET A 1 -38.01 33.04 52.95
CA MET A 1 -36.99 33.33 51.92
C MET A 1 -37.50 32.83 50.57
N LYS A 2 -37.47 33.71 49.56
CA LYS A 2 -38.19 33.59 48.28
C LYS A 2 -37.43 32.66 47.31
N ARG A 3 -38.15 31.73 46.66
CA ARG A 3 -37.66 31.03 45.46
C ARG A 3 -37.84 31.96 44.26
N ALA A 4 -36.75 32.32 43.61
CA ALA A 4 -36.73 33.17 42.42
C ALA A 4 -36.74 32.31 41.14
N ARG A 5 -37.65 32.67 40.23
CA ARG A 5 -37.80 32.21 38.84
C ARG A 5 -36.58 32.56 37.99
N ALA A 6 -36.27 31.70 37.02
CA ALA A 6 -35.65 32.11 35.75
C ALA A 6 -36.53 31.68 34.57
N ARG A 7 -36.69 32.60 33.61
CA ARG A 7 -37.69 32.66 32.54
C ARG A 7 -37.44 31.64 31.42
N ARG A 8 -38.52 31.04 30.91
CA ARG A 8 -38.61 30.55 29.51
C ARG A 8 -38.78 31.76 28.59
N VAL A 9 -37.92 31.89 27.60
CA VAL A 9 -38.09 32.78 26.44
C VAL A 9 -38.44 31.89 25.26
N ALA A 10 -39.50 32.27 24.55
CA ALA A 10 -40.04 31.58 23.39
C ALA A 10 -39.10 31.74 22.18
N ALA A 11 -38.87 30.66 21.45
CA ALA A 11 -38.34 30.67 20.09
C ALA A 11 -39.45 30.25 19.13
N GLY A 12 -39.59 31.04 18.06
CA GLY A 12 -40.70 30.99 17.12
C GLY A 12 -40.74 29.73 16.24
N ARG A 13 -41.94 29.53 15.68
CA ARG A 13 -42.31 28.47 14.74
C ARG A 13 -41.48 28.56 13.45
N SER A 14 -40.76 27.49 13.11
CA SER A 14 -40.41 27.14 11.74
C SER A 14 -41.31 25.98 11.27
N ALA A 15 -41.64 25.98 9.98
CA ALA A 15 -42.59 25.08 9.32
C ALA A 15 -42.21 23.59 9.46
N PRO A 16 -43.19 22.66 9.36
CA PRO A 16 -42.91 21.22 9.38
C PRO A 16 -42.26 20.83 8.05
N GLY A 17 -40.93 20.85 8.03
CA GLY A 17 -40.15 20.13 7.03
C GLY A 17 -40.41 18.64 7.22
N GLN A 18 -40.78 17.98 6.14
CA GLN A 18 -41.07 16.55 6.02
C GLN A 18 -40.12 15.74 6.91
N GLY A 19 -40.72 15.06 7.89
CA GLY A 19 -40.00 14.05 8.65
C GLY A 19 -39.53 13.00 7.66
N VAL A 20 -38.21 12.83 7.57
CA VAL A 20 -37.62 11.60 7.10
C VAL A 20 -38.16 10.53 8.05
N GLU A 21 -39.19 9.81 7.63
CA GLU A 21 -39.51 8.51 8.22
C GLU A 21 -38.24 7.69 8.06
N ALA A 22 -37.50 7.57 9.16
CA ALA A 22 -36.35 6.69 9.23
C ALA A 22 -36.87 5.29 8.89
N ASP A 23 -36.44 4.79 7.73
CA ASP A 23 -36.65 3.44 7.24
C ASP A 23 -36.30 2.45 8.36
N THR A 24 -37.31 2.07 9.11
CA THR A 24 -37.23 1.04 10.16
C THR A 24 -37.18 -0.35 9.54
N ALA A 25 -37.22 -0.43 8.20
CA ALA A 25 -37.08 -1.62 7.38
C ALA A 25 -35.63 -2.13 7.25
N ALA A 26 -34.61 -1.35 7.62
CA ALA A 26 -33.21 -1.69 7.31
C ALA A 26 -32.57 -2.82 8.14
N PHE A 27 -33.31 -3.53 9.01
CA PHE A 27 -32.75 -4.60 9.86
C PHE A 27 -33.59 -5.89 9.97
N THR A 28 -34.63 -6.04 9.16
CA THR A 28 -35.46 -7.25 9.15
C THR A 28 -35.52 -7.84 7.75
N PRO A 29 -35.21 -9.14 7.56
CA PRO A 29 -35.35 -9.77 6.25
C PRO A 29 -36.81 -9.76 5.82
N ASP A 30 -37.04 -9.52 4.52
CA ASP A 30 -38.39 -9.40 3.94
C ASP A 30 -39.24 -10.66 4.13
N ALA A 31 -38.60 -11.83 4.13
CA ALA A 31 -39.22 -13.13 4.39
C ALA A 31 -38.23 -14.11 5.04
N LEU A 32 -38.78 -15.08 5.78
CA LEU A 32 -38.02 -16.17 6.43
C LEU A 32 -38.74 -17.51 6.22
N THR A 33 -38.13 -18.42 5.47
CA THR A 33 -38.61 -19.81 5.33
C THR A 33 -37.73 -20.75 6.17
N VAL A 34 -38.34 -21.56 7.03
CA VAL A 34 -37.63 -22.50 7.89
C VAL A 34 -37.76 -23.93 7.38
N SER A 35 -36.66 -24.49 6.88
CA SER A 35 -36.57 -25.89 6.46
C SER A 35 -35.78 -26.73 7.47
N PRO A 36 -35.85 -28.07 7.41
CA PRO A 36 -35.14 -28.93 8.37
C PRO A 36 -33.62 -28.71 8.43
N ARG A 37 -32.96 -28.34 7.33
CA ARG A 37 -31.49 -28.22 7.27
C ARG A 37 -30.97 -26.86 6.81
N HIS A 38 -31.85 -25.97 6.37
CA HIS A 38 -31.49 -24.66 5.86
C HIS A 38 -32.59 -23.64 6.18
N LEU A 39 -32.28 -22.37 6.00
CA LEU A 39 -33.22 -21.26 5.99
C LEU A 39 -33.12 -20.52 4.67
N GLU A 40 -34.20 -19.86 4.30
CA GLU A 40 -34.23 -18.83 3.28
C GLU A 40 -34.50 -17.50 3.98
N VAL A 41 -33.61 -16.52 3.82
CA VAL A 41 -33.61 -15.24 4.54
C VAL A 41 -33.47 -14.12 3.52
N GLY A 42 -34.55 -13.42 3.18
CA GLY A 42 -34.50 -12.27 2.26
C GLY A 42 -33.87 -12.57 0.89
N GLY A 43 -34.03 -13.79 0.39
CA GLY A 43 -33.43 -14.27 -0.88
C GLY A 43 -32.15 -15.10 -0.71
N ASP A 44 -31.47 -15.03 0.44
CA ASP A 44 -30.28 -15.83 0.72
C ASP A 44 -30.62 -17.20 1.34
N TRP A 45 -29.90 -18.23 0.93
CA TRP A 45 -30.00 -19.57 1.48
C TRP A 45 -28.90 -19.78 2.52
N THR A 46 -29.27 -20.28 3.70
CA THR A 46 -28.30 -20.48 4.80
C THR A 46 -28.40 -21.86 5.43
N ALA A 47 -27.28 -22.42 5.86
CA ALA A 47 -27.23 -23.68 6.59
C ALA A 47 -26.27 -23.59 7.78
N SER A 48 -26.75 -23.98 8.96
CA SER A 48 -25.98 -23.85 10.20
C SER A 48 -25.54 -25.19 10.77
N PHE A 49 -24.33 -25.21 11.33
CA PHE A 49 -23.64 -26.37 11.87
C PHE A 49 -23.16 -26.10 13.29
N ALA A 50 -23.17 -27.15 14.12
CA ALA A 50 -22.52 -27.16 15.41
C ALA A 50 -21.29 -28.07 15.35
N VAL A 51 -20.16 -27.57 15.82
CA VAL A 51 -18.94 -28.36 15.91
C VAL A 51 -18.96 -29.18 17.19
N THR A 52 -18.98 -30.50 17.06
CA THR A 52 -19.06 -31.44 18.20
C THR A 52 -17.73 -32.17 18.45
N GLY A 53 -16.96 -32.41 17.39
CA GLY A 53 -15.63 -33.01 17.43
C GLY A 53 -14.56 -31.94 17.26
N PHE A 54 -13.47 -32.07 18.03
CA PHE A 54 -12.35 -31.13 18.02
C PHE A 54 -11.03 -31.91 17.98
N PRO A 55 -9.97 -31.35 17.36
CA PRO A 55 -8.64 -31.93 17.43
C PRO A 55 -8.16 -32.06 18.88
N ARG A 56 -7.26 -33.01 19.13
CA ARG A 56 -6.66 -33.20 20.46
C ARG A 56 -5.69 -32.07 20.80
N GLU A 57 -4.91 -31.62 19.81
CA GLU A 57 -3.93 -30.56 19.92
C GLU A 57 -4.21 -29.49 18.87
N VAL A 58 -3.95 -28.25 19.23
CA VAL A 58 -4.18 -27.10 18.36
C VAL A 58 -2.94 -26.23 18.28
N GLN A 59 -2.67 -25.74 17.07
CA GLN A 59 -1.65 -24.73 16.84
C GLN A 59 -2.28 -23.32 16.95
N PRO A 60 -1.48 -22.27 17.20
CA PRO A 60 -1.98 -20.90 17.12
C PRO A 60 -2.66 -20.61 15.77
N GLY A 61 -3.85 -20.01 15.81
CA GLY A 61 -4.67 -19.70 14.63
C GLY A 61 -5.37 -20.90 14.02
N TRP A 62 -5.65 -21.98 14.75
CA TRP A 62 -6.25 -23.19 14.15
C TRP A 62 -7.64 -22.99 13.52
N LEU A 63 -8.37 -21.92 13.84
CA LEU A 63 -9.62 -21.53 13.16
C LEU A 63 -9.42 -20.66 11.91
N GLN A 64 -8.20 -20.16 11.68
CA GLN A 64 -7.90 -19.24 10.58
C GLN A 64 -8.41 -19.73 9.23
N PRO A 65 -8.26 -21.02 8.83
CA PRO A 65 -8.74 -21.46 7.53
C PRO A 65 -10.26 -21.32 7.34
N LEU A 66 -11.05 -21.41 8.42
CA LEU A 66 -12.49 -21.16 8.38
C LEU A 66 -12.82 -19.66 8.31
N LEU A 67 -12.01 -18.82 8.98
CA LEU A 67 -12.18 -17.37 9.00
C LEU A 67 -11.73 -16.70 7.69
N THR A 68 -10.81 -17.33 6.96
CA THR A 68 -10.31 -16.87 5.65
C THR A 68 -10.89 -17.69 4.50
N TYR A 69 -12.02 -18.38 4.72
CA TYR A 69 -12.70 -19.13 3.68
C TYR A 69 -13.22 -18.17 2.59
N PRO A 70 -13.05 -18.47 1.29
CA PRO A 70 -13.40 -17.53 0.21
C PRO A 70 -14.91 -17.29 0.04
N GLY A 71 -15.77 -18.17 0.56
CA GLY A 71 -17.21 -17.99 0.56
C GLY A 71 -17.74 -17.31 1.82
N ARG A 72 -19.04 -17.01 1.86
CA ARG A 72 -19.68 -16.32 2.99
C ARG A 72 -20.01 -17.31 4.11
N VAL A 73 -19.18 -17.30 5.16
CA VAL A 73 -19.33 -18.17 6.33
C VAL A 73 -19.21 -17.35 7.61
N ASP A 74 -20.24 -17.44 8.46
CA ASP A 74 -20.17 -16.91 9.82
C ASP A 74 -19.58 -17.95 10.76
N VAL A 75 -18.54 -17.57 11.51
CA VAL A 75 -17.94 -18.40 12.56
C VAL A 75 -18.24 -17.78 13.92
N ALA A 76 -19.03 -18.45 14.74
CA ALA A 76 -19.43 -17.95 16.05
C ALA A 76 -18.82 -18.78 17.18
N LEU A 77 -18.08 -18.09 18.05
CA LEU A 77 -17.47 -18.63 19.27
C LEU A 77 -18.21 -18.11 20.50
N HIS A 78 -18.92 -19.01 21.18
CA HIS A 78 -19.57 -18.71 22.45
C HIS A 78 -18.69 -19.18 23.60
N VAL A 79 -18.10 -18.23 24.34
CA VAL A 79 -17.15 -18.51 25.42
C VAL A 79 -17.79 -18.19 26.77
N GLU A 80 -17.93 -19.20 27.63
CA GLU A 80 -18.43 -19.02 28.99
C GLU A 80 -17.38 -19.50 30.01
N PRO A 81 -16.84 -18.65 30.89
CA PRO A 81 -15.88 -19.08 31.91
C PRO A 81 -16.54 -20.04 32.91
N ILE A 82 -15.81 -21.09 33.30
CA ILE A 82 -16.23 -22.01 34.35
C ILE A 82 -15.65 -21.54 35.68
N ASP A 83 -16.49 -21.49 36.72
CA ASP A 83 -16.06 -21.19 38.08
C ASP A 83 -14.91 -22.11 38.53
N PRO A 84 -13.78 -21.56 39.06
CA PRO A 84 -12.60 -22.34 39.41
C PRO A 84 -12.87 -23.48 40.41
N VAL A 85 -13.76 -23.28 41.38
CA VAL A 85 -14.11 -24.31 42.38
C VAL A 85 -14.82 -25.47 41.70
N THR A 86 -15.77 -25.15 40.83
CA THR A 86 -16.51 -26.12 40.02
C THR A 86 -15.60 -26.88 39.05
N ALA A 87 -14.66 -26.17 38.41
CA ALA A 87 -13.66 -26.75 37.51
C ALA A 87 -12.79 -27.78 38.25
N ALA A 88 -12.23 -27.41 39.41
CA ALA A 88 -11.39 -28.29 40.21
C ALA A 88 -12.16 -29.54 40.70
N GLN A 89 -13.41 -29.38 41.13
CA GLN A 89 -14.24 -30.52 41.54
C GLN A 89 -14.53 -31.49 40.37
N ARG A 90 -14.83 -30.97 39.18
CA ARG A 90 -15.07 -31.79 37.99
C ARG A 90 -13.81 -32.56 37.56
N LEU A 91 -12.67 -31.89 37.51
CA LEU A 91 -11.39 -32.53 37.19
C LEU A 91 -11.03 -33.64 38.18
N ARG A 92 -11.19 -33.40 39.49
CA ARG A 92 -10.99 -34.44 40.51
C ARG A 92 -11.87 -35.66 40.31
N ARG A 93 -13.17 -35.47 40.01
CA ARG A 93 -14.10 -36.58 39.72
C ARG A 93 -13.69 -37.35 38.47
N GLN A 94 -13.25 -36.64 37.43
CA GLN A 94 -12.81 -37.26 36.18
C GLN A 94 -11.50 -38.05 36.37
N LEU A 95 -10.53 -37.50 37.10
CA LEU A 95 -9.30 -38.19 37.51
C LEU A 95 -9.61 -39.46 38.30
N ALA A 96 -10.47 -39.38 39.32
CA ALA A 96 -10.87 -40.54 40.11
C ALA A 96 -11.50 -41.66 39.24
N LYS A 97 -12.29 -41.29 38.21
CA LYS A 97 -12.87 -42.24 37.26
C LYS A 97 -11.81 -42.90 36.39
N LEU A 98 -10.86 -42.12 35.85
CA LEU A 98 -9.77 -42.63 35.02
C LEU A 98 -8.83 -43.54 35.81
N GLU A 99 -8.44 -43.14 37.02
CA GLU A 99 -7.61 -43.96 37.91
C GLU A 99 -8.31 -45.25 38.34
N SER A 100 -9.61 -45.19 38.66
CA SER A 100 -10.38 -46.39 39.00
C SER A 100 -10.42 -47.38 37.83
N GLY A 101 -10.59 -46.89 36.60
CA GLY A 101 -10.51 -47.71 35.40
C GLY A 101 -9.13 -48.33 35.17
N ARG A 102 -8.05 -47.56 35.39
CA ARG A 102 -6.66 -48.05 35.30
C ARG A 102 -6.41 -49.16 36.33
N ARG A 103 -6.74 -48.91 37.60
CA ARG A 103 -6.59 -49.90 38.69
C ARG A 103 -7.38 -51.17 38.40
N TYR A 104 -8.64 -51.06 37.98
CA TYR A 104 -9.45 -52.23 37.61
C TYR A 104 -8.83 -53.05 36.47
N THR A 105 -8.28 -52.39 35.46
CA THR A 105 -7.64 -53.06 34.30
C THR A 105 -6.35 -53.78 34.72
N GLN A 106 -5.55 -53.12 35.56
CA GLN A 106 -4.31 -53.65 36.13
C GLN A 106 -4.57 -54.82 37.09
N ASP A 107 -5.58 -54.73 37.95
CA ASP A 107 -6.01 -55.80 38.88
C ASP A 107 -6.50 -57.05 38.13
N LYS A 108 -6.99 -56.90 36.90
CA LYS A 108 -7.39 -57.99 36.01
C LYS A 108 -6.23 -58.52 35.15
N GLY A 109 -5.00 -58.06 35.36
CA GLY A 109 -3.80 -58.47 34.61
C GLY A 109 -3.86 -58.13 33.12
N ARG A 110 -4.70 -57.17 32.72
CA ARG A 110 -4.84 -56.74 31.33
C ARG A 110 -3.86 -55.61 31.05
N LEU A 111 -3.40 -55.52 29.80
CA LEU A 111 -2.61 -54.38 29.34
C LEU A 111 -3.42 -53.10 29.46
N LEU A 112 -2.79 -52.04 29.98
CA LEU A 112 -3.39 -50.72 30.06
C LEU A 112 -3.55 -50.15 28.65
N ASP A 113 -4.69 -49.52 28.39
CA ASP A 113 -4.94 -48.82 27.13
C ASP A 113 -4.11 -47.54 27.10
N PRO A 114 -3.18 -47.37 26.13
CA PRO A 114 -2.37 -46.16 26.01
C PRO A 114 -3.19 -44.86 25.93
N GLN A 115 -4.42 -44.91 25.41
CA GLN A 115 -5.31 -43.74 25.36
C GLN A 115 -5.80 -43.33 26.76
N VAL A 116 -6.07 -44.31 27.63
CA VAL A 116 -6.50 -44.06 29.00
C VAL A 116 -5.34 -43.54 29.85
N GLU A 117 -4.11 -44.02 29.60
CA GLU A 117 -2.92 -43.51 30.27
C GLU A 117 -2.67 -42.05 29.94
N ALA A 118 -2.62 -41.71 28.64
CA ALA A 118 -2.39 -40.34 28.20
C ALA A 118 -3.52 -39.40 28.68
N ALA A 119 -4.78 -39.84 28.64
CA ALA A 119 -5.90 -39.05 29.17
C ALA A 119 -5.82 -38.81 30.69
N THR A 120 -5.21 -39.74 31.44
CA THR A 120 -5.01 -39.58 32.89
C THR A 120 -3.90 -38.57 33.18
N GLU A 121 -2.80 -38.63 32.44
CA GLU A 121 -1.69 -37.68 32.52
C GLU A 121 -2.15 -36.25 32.15
N ASP A 122 -2.83 -36.10 31.01
CA ASP A 122 -3.41 -34.82 30.56
C ASP A 122 -4.35 -34.21 31.62
N ALA A 123 -5.19 -35.05 32.24
CA ALA A 123 -6.10 -34.62 33.30
C ALA A 123 -5.37 -34.19 34.57
N TYR A 124 -4.25 -34.83 34.90
CA TYR A 124 -3.40 -34.47 36.04
C TYR A 124 -2.76 -33.10 35.82
N ASP A 125 -2.15 -32.90 34.65
CA ASP A 125 -1.50 -31.66 34.26
C ASP A 125 -2.48 -30.48 34.24
N LEU A 126 -3.66 -30.69 33.62
CA LEU A 126 -4.71 -29.69 33.58
C LEU A 126 -5.22 -29.36 34.99
N SER A 127 -5.42 -30.37 35.85
CA SER A 127 -5.83 -30.16 37.24
C SER A 127 -4.79 -29.39 38.04
N ALA A 128 -3.50 -29.65 37.82
CA ALA A 128 -2.42 -28.95 38.49
C ALA A 128 -2.36 -27.46 38.06
N ARG A 129 -2.46 -27.16 36.75
CA ARG A 129 -2.48 -25.78 36.22
C ARG A 129 -3.68 -24.98 36.75
N VAL A 130 -4.86 -25.59 36.75
CA VAL A 130 -6.08 -24.93 37.27
C VAL A 130 -5.97 -24.67 38.77
N ALA A 131 -5.42 -25.61 39.54
CA ALA A 131 -5.24 -25.46 40.99
C ALA A 131 -4.21 -24.35 41.35
N ARG A 132 -3.17 -24.16 40.54
CA ARG A 132 -2.19 -23.07 40.69
C ARG A 132 -2.67 -21.72 40.18
N GLY A 133 -3.84 -21.65 39.54
CA GLY A 133 -4.36 -20.42 38.93
C GLY A 133 -3.66 -20.03 37.64
N GLU A 134 -2.84 -20.90 37.06
CA GLU A 134 -2.09 -20.69 35.81
C GLU A 134 -2.99 -20.85 34.57
N GLY A 135 -4.19 -21.38 34.72
CA GLY A 135 -5.16 -21.54 33.63
C GLY A 135 -6.59 -21.66 34.12
N LYS A 136 -7.54 -21.13 33.34
CA LYS A 136 -8.98 -21.26 33.55
C LYS A 136 -9.58 -22.24 32.55
N LEU A 137 -10.72 -22.84 32.93
CA LEU A 137 -11.55 -23.63 32.02
C LEU A 137 -12.70 -22.80 31.50
N TYR A 138 -13.06 -23.02 30.23
CA TYR A 138 -14.15 -22.36 29.55
C TYR A 138 -15.07 -23.41 28.93
N ARG A 139 -16.35 -23.11 28.87
CA ARG A 139 -17.32 -23.84 28.07
C ARG A 139 -17.46 -23.12 26.73
N LEU A 140 -17.00 -23.77 25.66
CA LEU A 140 -16.92 -23.24 24.32
C LEU A 140 -17.99 -23.87 23.43
N GLY A 141 -18.82 -23.05 22.77
CA GLY A 141 -19.64 -23.47 21.63
C GLY A 141 -19.04 -22.89 20.35
N LEU A 142 -18.84 -23.73 19.32
CA LEU A 142 -18.36 -23.31 18.00
C LEU A 142 -19.43 -23.66 16.96
N TYR A 143 -19.90 -22.65 16.25
CA TYR A 143 -20.98 -22.75 15.28
C TYR A 143 -20.59 -22.09 13.97
N LEU A 144 -21.04 -22.69 12.87
CA LEU A 144 -20.78 -22.21 11.51
C LEU A 144 -22.12 -21.96 10.83
N THR A 145 -22.27 -20.85 10.11
CA THR A 145 -23.41 -20.64 9.20
C THR A 145 -22.87 -20.32 7.81
N VAL A 146 -23.21 -21.16 6.84
CA VAL A 146 -22.84 -21.01 5.44
C VAL A 146 -23.98 -20.31 4.71
N HIS A 147 -23.65 -19.35 3.84
CA HIS A 147 -24.61 -18.59 3.03
C HIS A 147 -24.35 -18.80 1.54
N ALA A 148 -25.41 -18.81 0.74
CA ALA A 148 -25.34 -18.84 -0.73
C ALA A 148 -26.57 -18.19 -1.36
N ALA A 149 -26.47 -17.73 -2.61
CA ALA A 149 -27.59 -17.11 -3.32
C ALA A 149 -28.64 -18.13 -3.79
N GLY A 150 -28.30 -19.42 -3.84
CA GLY A 150 -29.19 -20.48 -4.31
C GLY A 150 -29.02 -21.80 -3.56
N ARG A 151 -30.03 -22.66 -3.67
CA ARG A 151 -30.05 -23.95 -2.96
C ARG A 151 -28.96 -24.92 -3.43
N GLU A 152 -28.66 -24.96 -4.72
CA GLU A 152 -27.60 -25.83 -5.27
C GLU A 152 -26.22 -25.33 -4.82
N GLN A 153 -25.96 -24.03 -5.00
CA GLN A 153 -24.74 -23.38 -4.49
C GLN A 153 -24.56 -23.60 -2.98
N LEU A 154 -25.63 -23.53 -2.19
CA LEU A 154 -25.57 -23.83 -0.75
C LEU A 154 -25.07 -25.26 -0.50
N ALA A 155 -25.51 -26.24 -1.29
CA ALA A 155 -25.10 -27.63 -1.11
C ALA A 155 -23.60 -27.80 -1.38
N ASP A 156 -23.08 -27.13 -2.41
CA ASP A 156 -21.67 -27.15 -2.77
C ASP A 156 -20.81 -26.45 -1.71
N GLU A 157 -21.21 -25.25 -1.28
CA GLU A 157 -20.55 -24.49 -0.21
C GLU A 157 -20.54 -25.25 1.12
N VAL A 158 -21.67 -25.89 1.47
CA VAL A 158 -21.76 -26.75 2.66
C VAL A 158 -20.80 -27.93 2.56
N ALA A 159 -20.68 -28.56 1.38
CA ALA A 159 -19.75 -29.66 1.18
C ALA A 159 -18.29 -29.19 1.36
N ALA A 160 -17.94 -28.04 0.77
CA ALA A 160 -16.62 -27.44 0.87
C ALA A 160 -16.25 -27.06 2.31
N VAL A 161 -17.13 -26.33 3.02
CA VAL A 161 -16.91 -25.93 4.42
C VAL A 161 -16.79 -27.14 5.34
N ARG A 162 -17.59 -28.19 5.13
CA ARG A 162 -17.49 -29.43 5.92
C ARG A 162 -16.21 -30.19 5.63
N SER A 163 -15.75 -30.21 4.39
CA SER A 163 -14.46 -30.81 4.02
C SER A 163 -13.31 -30.07 4.69
N LEU A 164 -13.34 -28.73 4.68
CA LEU A 164 -12.36 -27.89 5.38
C LEU A 164 -12.40 -28.11 6.91
N ALA A 165 -13.59 -28.15 7.51
CA ALA A 165 -13.74 -28.46 8.92
C ALA A 165 -13.13 -29.85 9.24
N ALA A 166 -13.41 -30.85 8.41
CA ALA A 166 -12.86 -32.20 8.58
C ALA A 166 -11.33 -32.25 8.43
N SER A 167 -10.72 -31.46 7.53
CA SER A 167 -9.26 -31.39 7.42
C SER A 167 -8.61 -30.75 8.65
N LEU A 168 -9.36 -29.93 9.40
CA LEU A 168 -8.97 -29.39 10.71
C LEU A 168 -9.32 -30.34 11.88
N LEU A 169 -9.76 -31.58 11.58
CA LEU A 169 -10.24 -32.56 12.55
C LEU A 169 -11.45 -32.06 13.37
N LEU A 170 -12.24 -31.17 12.80
CA LEU A 170 -13.50 -30.69 13.36
C LEU A 170 -14.66 -31.52 12.81
N ASP A 171 -15.55 -31.98 13.69
CA ASP A 171 -16.78 -32.67 13.28
C ASP A 171 -17.96 -31.69 13.31
N ALA A 172 -18.26 -31.10 12.15
CA ALA A 172 -19.37 -30.18 11.95
C ALA A 172 -20.67 -30.94 11.66
N LYS A 173 -21.61 -30.90 12.61
CA LYS A 173 -22.94 -31.54 12.51
C LYS A 173 -24.00 -30.52 12.12
N PRO A 174 -24.86 -30.80 11.12
CA PRO A 174 -25.94 -29.90 10.74
C PRO A 174 -26.95 -29.76 11.88
N THR A 175 -27.45 -28.55 12.08
CA THR A 175 -28.50 -28.23 13.06
C THR A 175 -29.88 -28.67 12.55
N THR A 176 -30.01 -29.96 12.21
CA THR A 176 -31.23 -30.51 11.60
C THR A 176 -32.43 -30.34 12.54
N TYR A 177 -33.55 -29.83 12.01
CA TYR A 177 -34.75 -29.39 12.74
C TYR A 177 -34.53 -28.26 13.76
N ARG A 178 -33.34 -27.64 13.74
CA ARG A 178 -32.93 -26.51 14.58
C ARG A 178 -32.22 -25.43 13.75
N SER A 179 -32.54 -25.35 12.46
CA SER A 179 -31.90 -24.45 11.49
C SER A 179 -32.02 -22.98 11.91
N LEU A 180 -33.21 -22.55 12.34
CA LEU A 180 -33.45 -21.21 12.86
C LEU A 180 -32.59 -20.91 14.09
N GLN A 181 -32.55 -21.82 15.06
CA GLN A 181 -31.73 -21.68 16.25
C GLN A 181 -30.23 -21.67 15.92
N GLY A 182 -29.82 -22.43 14.90
CA GLY A 182 -28.45 -22.46 14.40
C GLY A 182 -28.03 -21.11 13.84
N TRP A 183 -28.84 -20.53 12.95
CA TRP A 183 -28.59 -19.23 12.34
C TRP A 183 -28.55 -18.11 13.39
N LEU A 184 -29.58 -18.04 14.26
CA LEU A 184 -29.63 -17.07 15.36
C LEU A 184 -28.42 -17.16 16.30
N THR A 185 -27.86 -18.36 16.49
CA THR A 185 -26.66 -18.57 17.32
C THR A 185 -25.40 -17.98 16.68
N CYS A 186 -25.36 -17.82 15.36
CA CYS A 186 -24.24 -17.21 14.65
C CYS A 186 -24.31 -15.68 14.57
N LEU A 187 -25.49 -15.09 14.80
CA LEU A 187 -25.64 -13.63 14.81
C LEU A 187 -24.92 -12.99 16.01
N PRO A 188 -24.47 -11.71 15.89
CA PRO A 188 -23.76 -10.99 16.95
C PRO A 188 -24.66 -10.53 18.11
N MET A 189 -25.60 -11.39 18.53
CA MET A 189 -26.57 -11.15 19.62
C MET A 189 -26.13 -11.80 20.94
N ALA A 190 -25.01 -12.52 20.95
CA ALA A 190 -24.54 -13.32 22.09
C ALA A 190 -25.56 -14.37 22.61
N LEU A 191 -26.42 -14.87 21.72
CA LEU A 191 -27.45 -15.86 22.03
C LEU A 191 -27.05 -17.26 21.60
N ASP A 192 -26.56 -18.08 22.52
CA ASP A 192 -26.32 -19.50 22.23
C ASP A 192 -27.62 -20.32 22.38
N LEU A 193 -28.34 -20.58 21.29
CA LEU A 193 -29.56 -21.39 21.31
C LEU A 193 -29.31 -22.87 21.05
N ILE A 194 -28.15 -23.22 20.50
CA ILE A 194 -27.79 -24.61 20.21
C ILE A 194 -27.31 -25.35 21.47
N LYS A 195 -26.55 -24.67 22.33
CA LYS A 195 -26.00 -25.18 23.61
C LYS A 195 -25.10 -26.42 23.46
N MET A 196 -24.57 -26.71 22.27
CA MET A 196 -23.59 -27.78 22.07
C MET A 196 -22.21 -27.22 22.37
N ARG A 197 -21.71 -27.53 23.57
CA ARG A 197 -20.48 -26.93 24.07
C ARG A 197 -19.50 -27.96 24.60
N ARG A 198 -18.21 -27.65 24.51
CA ARG A 198 -17.09 -28.46 25.02
C ARG A 198 -16.25 -27.65 25.99
N THR A 199 -15.58 -28.33 26.91
CA THR A 199 -14.65 -27.67 27.84
C THR A 199 -13.30 -27.45 27.18
N PHE A 200 -12.79 -26.23 27.22
CA PHE A 200 -11.47 -25.82 26.75
C PHE A 200 -10.67 -25.22 27.90
N ASP A 201 -9.34 -25.37 27.86
CA ASP A 201 -8.45 -24.61 28.72
C ASP A 201 -8.06 -23.28 28.05
N THR A 202 -7.35 -22.44 28.81
CA THR A 202 -7.00 -21.09 28.34
C THR A 202 -6.10 -21.12 27.10
N ALA A 203 -5.14 -22.04 27.04
CA ALA A 203 -4.18 -22.16 25.94
C ALA A 203 -4.85 -22.61 24.63
N ALA A 204 -5.69 -23.65 24.68
CA ALA A 204 -6.39 -24.12 23.48
C ALA A 204 -7.40 -23.08 22.96
N LEU A 205 -8.07 -22.35 23.87
CA LEU A 205 -8.98 -21.27 23.50
C LEU A 205 -8.22 -20.07 22.90
N SER A 206 -7.10 -19.65 23.48
CA SER A 206 -6.34 -18.52 22.94
C SER A 206 -5.77 -18.83 21.55
N ALA A 207 -5.39 -20.09 21.31
CA ALA A 207 -4.94 -20.56 20.01
C ALA A 207 -6.05 -20.51 18.93
N ALA A 208 -7.32 -20.41 19.31
CA ALA A 208 -8.43 -20.33 18.35
C ALA A 208 -8.56 -18.94 17.71
N PHE A 209 -8.06 -17.89 18.36
CA PHE A 209 -8.14 -16.53 17.82
C PHE A 209 -7.08 -16.32 16.73
N PRO A 210 -7.43 -15.68 15.60
CA PRO A 210 -6.55 -15.53 14.43
C PRO A 210 -5.52 -14.40 14.60
N PHE A 211 -4.83 -14.31 15.75
CA PHE A 211 -3.75 -13.33 15.97
C PHE A 211 -2.43 -13.74 15.30
N THR A 212 -2.49 -14.51 14.21
CA THR A 212 -1.35 -15.09 13.50
C THR A 212 -0.71 -14.14 12.49
N SER A 213 -1.42 -13.08 12.08
CA SER A 213 -0.90 -12.02 11.23
C SER A 213 -1.24 -10.66 11.85
N PRO A 214 -0.29 -9.70 11.88
CA PRO A 214 -0.62 -8.32 12.18
C PRO A 214 -1.44 -7.78 11.00
N ASP A 215 -2.73 -7.54 11.23
CA ASP A 215 -3.52 -6.72 10.32
C ASP A 215 -3.25 -5.26 10.59
N LEU A 216 -3.18 -4.46 9.52
CA LEU A 216 -3.27 -3.02 9.68
C LEU A 216 -4.64 -2.71 10.27
N PRO A 217 -4.72 -1.88 11.33
CA PRO A 217 -6.01 -1.50 11.88
C PRO A 217 -6.85 -0.88 10.75
N PRO A 218 -8.05 -1.43 10.48
CA PRO A 218 -8.91 -0.82 9.48
C PRO A 218 -9.25 0.61 9.90
N PRO A 219 -9.45 1.54 8.95
CA PRO A 219 -10.01 2.84 9.29
C PRO A 219 -11.34 2.65 10.03
N ASP A 220 -11.62 3.50 11.01
CA ASP A 220 -12.82 3.41 11.85
C ASP A 220 -14.08 3.26 10.97
N PRO A 221 -14.80 2.13 11.04
CA PRO A 221 -15.95 1.87 10.18
C PRO A 221 -17.13 2.82 10.48
N THR A 222 -17.09 3.56 11.59
CA THR A 222 -18.09 4.58 11.94
C THR A 222 -17.70 5.99 11.48
N SER A 223 -16.50 6.15 10.89
CA SER A 223 -16.07 7.41 10.30
C SER A 223 -16.90 7.73 9.06
N VAL A 224 -17.66 8.82 9.12
CA VAL A 224 -18.38 9.41 7.98
C VAL A 224 -17.42 10.04 6.96
N ALA A 225 -16.15 10.27 7.34
CA ALA A 225 -15.13 10.75 6.42
C ALA A 225 -14.62 9.61 5.50
N ALA A 226 -14.36 9.93 4.23
CA ALA A 226 -13.80 8.99 3.26
C ALA A 226 -12.59 8.25 3.86
N PRO A 227 -12.46 6.92 3.66
CA PRO A 227 -11.32 6.17 4.14
C PRO A 227 -10.01 6.85 3.75
N SER A 228 -9.20 7.22 4.74
CA SER A 228 -7.91 7.86 4.49
C SER A 228 -6.91 6.78 4.08
N GLY A 229 -6.30 6.91 2.91
CA GLY A 229 -5.27 5.98 2.41
C GLY A 229 -5.54 5.50 0.99
N VAL A 230 -4.76 4.52 0.56
CA VAL A 230 -4.98 3.79 -0.69
C VAL A 230 -4.99 2.29 -0.39
N LEU A 231 -5.80 1.54 -1.13
CA LEU A 231 -5.74 0.09 -1.09
C LEU A 231 -4.42 -0.36 -1.71
N TYR A 232 -3.68 -1.27 -1.08
CA TYR A 232 -2.58 -2.00 -1.72
C TYR A 232 -3.06 -3.38 -2.18
N GLY A 233 -3.84 -4.05 -1.33
CA GLY A 233 -4.49 -5.32 -1.65
C GLY A 233 -4.91 -6.02 -0.35
N TYR A 234 -4.53 -7.27 -0.17
CA TYR A 234 -4.90 -8.05 1.02
C TYR A 234 -3.69 -8.68 1.70
N ASN A 235 -3.84 -8.96 2.99
CA ASN A 235 -2.84 -9.62 3.83
C ASN A 235 -2.79 -11.10 3.44
N VAL A 236 -1.62 -11.62 3.08
CA VAL A 236 -1.50 -13.02 2.62
C VAL A 236 -1.79 -14.03 3.74
N GLY A 237 -1.64 -13.63 5.01
CA GLY A 237 -1.98 -14.47 6.15
C GLY A 237 -3.47 -14.44 6.48
N SER A 238 -4.02 -13.25 6.74
CA SER A 238 -5.39 -13.09 7.27
C SER A 238 -6.46 -12.87 6.21
N GLN A 239 -6.08 -12.60 4.94
CA GLN A 239 -6.98 -12.09 3.89
C GLN A 239 -7.65 -10.74 4.23
N GLY A 240 -7.20 -10.05 5.29
CA GLY A 240 -7.66 -8.71 5.64
C GLY A 240 -7.18 -7.66 4.63
N LEU A 241 -7.93 -6.57 4.46
CA LEU A 241 -7.55 -5.51 3.54
C LEU A 241 -6.30 -4.75 4.03
N VAL A 242 -5.35 -4.56 3.14
CA VAL A 242 -4.15 -3.74 3.37
C VAL A 242 -4.42 -2.37 2.76
N HIS A 243 -5.07 -1.51 3.57
CA HIS A 243 -5.34 -0.12 3.24
C HIS A 243 -4.32 0.77 3.96
N TRP A 244 -3.56 1.56 3.21
CA TRP A 244 -2.39 2.27 3.73
C TRP A 244 -2.45 3.77 3.47
N ASP A 245 -2.33 4.58 4.54
CA ASP A 245 -2.19 6.03 4.43
C ASP A 245 -0.84 6.52 4.94
N ARG A 246 0.13 6.67 4.03
CA ARG A 246 1.43 7.22 4.41
C ARG A 246 1.40 8.70 4.81
N PHE A 247 0.36 9.44 4.44
CA PHE A 247 0.20 10.84 4.88
C PHE A 247 -0.34 10.95 6.32
N ALA A 248 -0.76 9.82 6.92
CA ALA A 248 -1.10 9.75 8.34
C ALA A 248 0.13 9.54 9.25
N LEU A 249 1.29 9.24 8.66
CA LEU A 249 2.54 9.03 9.40
C LEU A 249 3.27 10.35 9.67
N ASP A 250 4.21 10.32 10.61
CA ASP A 250 5.14 11.42 10.84
C ASP A 250 5.99 11.76 9.61
N ASN A 251 6.19 10.83 8.69
CA ASN A 251 6.96 11.07 7.49
C ASN A 251 6.31 10.32 6.32
N HIS A 252 6.15 10.99 5.18
CA HIS A 252 5.40 10.47 4.05
C HIS A 252 6.30 9.81 3.00
N ASN A 253 7.62 9.74 3.27
CA ASN A 253 8.56 9.08 2.39
C ASN A 253 8.36 7.57 2.39
N ALA A 254 8.51 6.99 1.21
CA ALA A 254 8.44 5.57 0.97
C ALA A 254 9.71 5.06 0.27
N VAL A 255 10.12 3.83 0.57
CA VAL A 255 11.12 3.10 -0.22
C VAL A 255 10.53 1.78 -0.69
N VAL A 256 10.73 1.45 -1.96
CA VAL A 256 10.24 0.21 -2.59
C VAL A 256 11.43 -0.57 -3.14
N LEU A 257 11.72 -1.71 -2.52
CA LEU A 257 12.88 -2.55 -2.80
C LEU A 257 12.43 -3.92 -3.29
N GLY A 258 13.08 -4.47 -4.32
CA GLY A 258 12.72 -5.79 -4.86
C GLY A 258 13.43 -6.09 -6.16
N ARG A 259 13.68 -7.35 -6.46
CA ARG A 259 14.35 -7.75 -7.72
C ARG A 259 13.53 -7.36 -8.96
N SER A 260 14.14 -7.45 -10.14
CA SER A 260 13.42 -7.31 -11.41
C SER A 260 12.24 -8.28 -11.51
N GLY A 261 11.10 -7.81 -12.04
CA GLY A 261 9.88 -8.60 -12.18
C GLY A 261 9.11 -8.87 -10.87
N ALA A 262 9.53 -8.33 -9.72
CA ALA A 262 8.82 -8.53 -8.45
C ALA A 262 7.48 -7.76 -8.35
N GLY A 263 7.24 -6.80 -9.25
CA GLY A 263 6.03 -5.95 -9.25
C GLY A 263 6.20 -4.54 -8.67
N LYS A 264 7.45 -4.02 -8.61
CA LYS A 264 7.75 -2.66 -8.08
C LYS A 264 7.00 -1.56 -8.83
N SER A 265 7.27 -1.40 -10.12
CA SER A 265 6.65 -0.35 -10.95
C SER A 265 5.12 -0.48 -10.95
N TYR A 266 4.61 -1.72 -10.93
CA TYR A 266 3.18 -2.00 -10.83
C TYR A 266 2.57 -1.42 -9.55
N LEU A 267 3.16 -1.72 -8.39
CA LEU A 267 2.69 -1.20 -7.10
C LEU A 267 2.81 0.32 -7.00
N VAL A 268 3.94 0.89 -7.45
CA VAL A 268 4.19 2.35 -7.41
C VAL A 268 3.19 3.10 -8.30
N LYS A 269 2.92 2.59 -9.51
CA LYS A 269 1.90 3.17 -10.40
C LYS A 269 0.49 3.05 -9.84
N LEU A 270 0.17 1.93 -9.20
CA LEU A 270 -1.12 1.74 -8.55
C LEU A 270 -1.31 2.71 -7.38
N GLU A 271 -0.29 2.91 -6.55
CA GLU A 271 -0.28 3.91 -5.50
C GLU A 271 -0.44 5.33 -6.08
N ALA A 272 0.31 5.65 -7.14
CA ALA A 272 0.24 6.95 -7.80
C ALA A 272 -1.16 7.24 -8.33
N LEU A 273 -1.75 6.31 -9.09
CA LEU A 273 -3.12 6.42 -9.62
C LEU A 273 -4.15 6.58 -8.49
N ARG A 274 -4.08 5.75 -7.45
CA ARG A 274 -5.03 5.82 -6.32
C ARG A 274 -4.85 7.11 -5.50
N SER A 275 -3.63 7.64 -5.43
CA SER A 275 -3.34 8.91 -4.77
C SER A 275 -3.92 10.11 -5.53
N LEU A 276 -4.01 10.05 -6.86
CA LEU A 276 -4.67 11.09 -7.67
C LEU A 276 -6.15 11.25 -7.30
N TYR A 277 -6.87 10.16 -7.02
CA TYR A 277 -8.27 10.23 -6.56
C TYR A 277 -8.41 10.96 -5.21
N ARG A 278 -7.33 11.07 -4.44
CA ARG A 278 -7.28 11.84 -3.19
C ARG A 278 -6.85 13.30 -3.37
N GLY A 279 -6.66 13.75 -4.61
CA GLY A 279 -6.16 15.09 -4.92
C GLY A 279 -4.69 15.32 -4.59
N ILE A 280 -3.90 14.24 -4.46
CA ILE A 280 -2.46 14.31 -4.25
C ILE A 280 -1.78 14.53 -5.60
N GLU A 281 -0.98 15.59 -5.73
CA GLU A 281 -0.24 15.86 -6.97
C GLU A 281 0.99 14.95 -7.05
N ILE A 282 1.24 14.36 -8.22
CA ILE A 282 2.28 13.35 -8.43
C ILE A 282 3.31 13.86 -9.44
N HIS A 283 4.59 13.73 -9.09
CA HIS A 283 5.71 13.92 -10.00
C HIS A 283 6.50 12.62 -10.11
N VAL A 284 6.79 12.17 -11.32
CA VAL A 284 7.52 10.93 -11.58
C VAL A 284 8.77 11.21 -12.40
N ILE A 285 9.87 10.59 -11.99
CA ILE A 285 11.08 10.48 -12.80
C ILE A 285 11.16 9.02 -13.23
N ASP A 286 11.04 8.80 -14.54
CA ASP A 286 10.82 7.51 -15.18
C ASP A 286 11.97 7.22 -16.16
N PRO A 287 12.90 6.31 -15.83
CA PRO A 287 14.03 6.00 -16.70
C PRO A 287 13.68 5.14 -17.91
N GLU A 288 12.54 4.44 -17.90
CA GLU A 288 12.22 3.34 -18.82
C GLU A 288 10.90 3.54 -19.60
N ASP A 289 10.31 4.75 -19.56
CA ASP A 289 9.07 5.11 -20.31
C ASP A 289 7.84 4.27 -19.90
N GLU A 290 7.80 3.79 -18.65
CA GLU A 290 6.75 2.93 -18.12
C GLU A 290 5.48 3.68 -17.65
N TYR A 291 5.55 5.01 -17.52
CA TYR A 291 4.45 5.84 -17.00
C TYR A 291 3.63 6.53 -18.10
N ALA A 292 4.07 6.50 -19.36
CA ALA A 292 3.47 7.26 -20.45
C ALA A 292 1.96 7.00 -20.63
N ARG A 293 1.54 5.73 -20.59
CA ARG A 293 0.12 5.35 -20.73
C ARG A 293 -0.72 5.86 -19.56
N LEU A 294 -0.26 5.64 -18.33
CA LEU A 294 -0.93 6.12 -17.13
C LEU A 294 -1.09 7.65 -17.17
N THR A 295 -0.01 8.37 -17.50
CA THR A 295 -0.01 9.82 -17.60
C THR A 295 -0.99 10.35 -18.64
N ARG A 296 -1.03 9.74 -19.83
CA ARG A 296 -2.01 10.14 -20.87
C ARG A 296 -3.45 9.87 -20.45
N ALA A 297 -3.73 8.70 -19.87
CA ALA A 297 -5.08 8.30 -19.49
C ALA A 297 -5.73 9.23 -18.46
N VAL A 298 -4.94 9.80 -17.53
CA VAL A 298 -5.45 10.74 -16.52
C VAL A 298 -5.36 12.21 -16.95
N GLY A 299 -4.85 12.51 -18.15
CA GLY A 299 -4.65 13.88 -18.62
C GLY A 299 -3.48 14.61 -17.92
N GLY A 300 -2.45 13.87 -17.53
CA GLY A 300 -1.21 14.42 -16.98
C GLY A 300 -0.23 14.91 -18.06
N ALA A 301 0.83 15.60 -17.62
CA ALA A 301 1.90 16.07 -18.50
C ALA A 301 3.02 15.02 -18.59
N TYR A 302 3.34 14.59 -19.82
CA TYR A 302 4.44 13.66 -20.08
C TYR A 302 5.57 14.39 -20.83
N VAL A 303 6.78 14.38 -20.28
CA VAL A 303 7.94 15.09 -20.84
C VAL A 303 9.05 14.10 -21.17
N HIS A 304 9.47 14.08 -22.45
CA HIS A 304 10.57 13.27 -22.93
C HIS A 304 11.88 14.04 -22.82
N LEU A 305 12.67 13.80 -21.78
CA LEU A 305 13.95 14.46 -21.62
C LEU A 305 14.95 13.89 -22.64
N GLY A 306 15.57 14.75 -23.44
CA GLY A 306 16.50 14.32 -24.51
C GLY A 306 15.85 14.11 -25.88
N ALA A 307 14.53 13.97 -25.97
CA ALA A 307 13.84 14.00 -27.27
C ALA A 307 13.94 15.41 -27.88
N GLY A 308 14.18 15.45 -29.19
CA GLY A 308 14.68 16.59 -29.99
C GLY A 308 13.87 17.88 -29.91
N ASP A 309 13.97 18.53 -28.75
CA ASP A 309 13.74 19.95 -28.41
C ASP A 309 13.53 20.16 -26.88
N VAL A 310 13.49 19.10 -26.07
CA VAL A 310 13.37 19.21 -24.62
C VAL A 310 14.73 19.46 -23.97
N ARG A 311 14.95 20.68 -23.49
CA ARG A 311 16.19 21.13 -22.85
C ARG A 311 15.91 21.60 -21.45
N VAL A 312 16.90 21.43 -20.57
CA VAL A 312 16.82 21.90 -19.19
C VAL A 312 18.08 22.70 -18.89
N ASN A 313 17.91 23.99 -18.63
CA ASN A 313 19.02 24.86 -18.28
C ASN A 313 19.29 24.77 -16.76
N PRO A 314 20.43 24.21 -16.31
CA PRO A 314 20.75 24.13 -14.89
C PRO A 314 20.93 25.49 -14.22
N PHE A 315 21.12 26.58 -14.98
CA PHE A 315 21.29 27.95 -14.47
C PHE A 315 19.98 28.70 -14.23
N ASP A 316 18.83 28.12 -14.58
CA ASP A 316 17.54 28.80 -14.43
C ASP A 316 17.27 29.18 -12.97
N LEU A 317 17.04 30.46 -12.69
CA LEU A 317 16.57 30.89 -11.37
C LEU A 317 15.09 30.50 -11.18
N PRO A 318 14.69 30.08 -9.96
CA PRO A 318 13.29 29.81 -9.65
C PRO A 318 12.46 31.10 -9.70
N LEU A 319 11.90 31.40 -10.86
CA LEU A 319 10.99 32.52 -11.04
C LEU A 319 9.60 32.16 -10.53
N ARG A 320 8.94 33.14 -9.91
CA ARG A 320 7.59 33.07 -9.38
C ARG A 320 6.82 34.31 -9.80
N THR A 321 5.56 34.12 -10.12
CA THR A 321 4.63 35.23 -10.36
C THR A 321 4.13 35.74 -9.02
N ARG A 322 4.35 37.03 -8.76
CA ARG A 322 3.82 37.70 -7.56
C ARG A 322 2.32 37.96 -7.71
N PRO A 323 1.61 38.28 -6.60
CA PRO A 323 0.21 38.70 -6.67
C PRO A 323 -0.04 39.92 -7.57
N ASP A 324 0.97 40.77 -7.78
CA ASP A 324 0.92 41.93 -8.68
C ASP A 324 1.18 41.58 -10.17
N GLY A 325 1.31 40.29 -10.50
CA GLY A 325 1.58 39.78 -11.84
C GLY A 325 3.05 39.86 -12.28
N ARG A 326 3.95 40.44 -11.49
CA ARG A 326 5.37 40.56 -11.86
C ARG A 326 6.15 39.29 -11.51
N LEU A 327 7.11 38.93 -12.35
CA LEU A 327 8.05 37.85 -12.05
C LEU A 327 9.07 38.30 -11.00
N SER A 328 9.43 37.38 -10.11
CA SER A 328 10.53 37.55 -9.16
C SER A 328 11.08 36.21 -8.71
N ALA A 329 12.27 36.21 -8.10
CA ALA A 329 12.83 35.01 -7.48
C ALA A 329 12.94 35.16 -5.95
N PRO A 330 12.96 34.05 -5.19
CA PRO A 330 13.24 34.05 -3.74
C PRO A 330 14.56 34.74 -3.39
N ARG A 331 14.64 35.36 -2.20
CA ARG A 331 15.80 36.17 -1.75
C ARG A 331 17.15 35.46 -1.76
N ASP A 332 17.16 34.14 -1.74
CA ASP A 332 18.35 33.30 -1.75
C ASP A 332 18.50 32.48 -3.03
N ALA A 333 17.74 32.80 -4.08
CA ALA A 333 17.69 32.07 -5.34
C ALA A 333 19.07 31.93 -5.99
N LEU A 334 19.83 33.02 -6.11
CA LEU A 334 21.15 33.01 -6.74
C LEU A 334 22.15 32.15 -5.94
N VAL A 335 22.13 32.27 -4.60
CA VAL A 335 23.02 31.50 -3.72
C VAL A 335 22.69 30.00 -3.78
N ARG A 336 21.41 29.63 -3.65
CA ARG A 336 20.96 28.23 -3.76
C ARG A 336 21.28 27.66 -5.13
N ARG A 337 21.10 28.45 -6.19
CA ARG A 337 21.40 28.03 -7.54
C ARG A 337 22.89 27.83 -7.77
N SER A 338 23.75 28.69 -7.22
CA SER A 338 25.21 28.48 -7.25
C SER A 338 25.60 27.15 -6.57
N LEU A 339 25.06 26.89 -5.38
CA LEU A 339 25.29 25.62 -4.66
C LEU A 339 24.80 24.41 -5.46
N PHE A 340 23.64 24.51 -6.11
CA PHE A 340 23.14 23.46 -6.98
C PHE A 340 24.03 23.24 -8.21
N LEU A 341 24.58 24.30 -8.81
CA LEU A 341 25.50 24.19 -9.93
C LEU A 341 26.79 23.45 -9.54
N HIS A 342 27.27 23.59 -8.30
CA HIS A 342 28.36 22.73 -7.82
C HIS A 342 27.98 21.25 -7.81
N THR A 343 26.75 20.90 -7.43
CA THR A 343 26.23 19.53 -7.50
C THR A 343 26.14 19.04 -8.94
N VAL A 344 25.58 19.85 -9.85
CA VAL A 344 25.49 19.56 -11.29
C VAL A 344 26.87 19.29 -11.88
N LEU A 345 27.83 20.19 -11.62
CA LEU A 345 29.19 20.07 -12.14
C LEU A 345 29.91 18.86 -11.55
N ALA A 346 29.71 18.53 -10.28
CA ALA A 346 30.28 17.32 -9.69
C ALA A 346 29.78 16.05 -10.41
N VAL A 347 28.48 15.97 -10.72
CA VAL A 347 27.89 14.84 -11.47
C VAL A 347 28.41 14.80 -12.90
N LEU A 348 28.43 15.94 -13.62
CA LEU A 348 28.94 16.01 -14.99
C LEU A 348 30.43 15.63 -15.10
N LEU A 349 31.21 15.97 -14.09
CA LEU A 349 32.64 15.71 -14.05
C LEU A 349 32.99 14.30 -13.53
N GLY A 350 32.00 13.50 -13.12
CA GLY A 350 32.17 12.12 -12.65
C GLY A 350 32.93 12.01 -11.33
N GLY A 351 32.76 12.96 -10.42
CA GLY A 351 33.42 12.92 -9.11
C GLY A 351 33.35 14.21 -8.32
N THR A 352 33.86 14.16 -7.08
CA THR A 352 33.88 15.33 -6.20
C THR A 352 35.01 16.29 -6.63
N PRO A 353 34.70 17.55 -7.02
CA PRO A 353 35.74 18.51 -7.40
C PRO A 353 36.69 18.78 -6.23
N THR A 354 37.99 18.91 -6.53
CA THR A 354 39.01 19.22 -5.52
C THR A 354 38.77 20.59 -4.87
N PRO A 355 39.34 20.89 -3.70
CA PRO A 355 39.21 22.24 -3.11
C PRO A 355 39.64 23.38 -4.06
N ALA A 356 40.67 23.12 -4.89
CA ALA A 356 41.12 24.07 -5.90
C ALA A 356 40.06 24.24 -7.01
N ASP A 357 39.53 23.14 -7.55
CA ASP A 357 38.46 23.17 -8.56
C ASP A 357 37.23 23.89 -8.02
N ARG A 358 36.84 23.63 -6.76
CA ARG A 358 35.71 24.30 -6.12
C ARG A 358 35.88 25.81 -6.06
N ALA A 359 37.07 26.29 -5.69
CA ALA A 359 37.35 27.72 -5.63
C ALA A 359 37.32 28.40 -7.02
N VAL A 360 37.80 27.69 -8.04
CA VAL A 360 37.72 28.14 -9.44
C VAL A 360 36.28 28.17 -9.93
N LEU A 361 35.52 27.09 -9.69
CA LEU A 361 34.11 26.98 -10.06
C LEU A 361 33.26 28.06 -9.39
N ASP A 362 33.48 28.36 -8.10
CA ASP A 362 32.74 29.40 -7.38
C ASP A 362 32.92 30.78 -8.04
N ARG A 363 34.19 31.15 -8.35
CA ARG A 363 34.49 32.39 -9.09
C ARG A 363 33.89 32.38 -10.50
N ALA A 364 33.98 31.26 -11.21
CA ALA A 364 33.50 31.14 -12.58
C ALA A 364 31.97 31.21 -12.66
N ILE A 365 31.24 30.53 -11.76
CA ILE A 365 29.77 30.59 -11.68
C ILE A 365 29.33 32.03 -11.39
N ALA A 366 29.94 32.69 -10.40
CA ALA A 366 29.63 34.08 -10.08
C ALA A 366 29.91 35.01 -11.26
N GLY A 367 31.06 34.86 -11.93
CA GLY A 367 31.42 35.62 -13.12
C GLY A 367 30.45 35.38 -14.29
N THR A 368 29.96 34.15 -14.45
CA THR A 368 29.01 33.77 -15.52
C THR A 368 27.67 34.48 -15.34
N TYR A 369 27.11 34.49 -14.12
CA TYR A 369 25.90 35.26 -13.83
C TYR A 369 26.11 36.77 -14.02
N GLN A 370 27.26 37.30 -13.57
CA GLN A 370 27.57 38.72 -13.74
C GLN A 370 27.65 39.14 -15.21
N GLN A 371 28.25 38.30 -16.09
CA GLN A 371 28.28 38.54 -17.53
C GLN A 371 26.89 38.51 -18.17
N ALA A 372 25.99 37.66 -17.67
CA ALA A 372 24.57 37.66 -18.04
C ALA A 372 23.77 38.83 -17.41
N GLY A 373 24.43 39.70 -16.65
CA GLY A 373 23.82 40.84 -15.97
C GLY A 373 22.98 40.45 -14.74
N ILE A 374 23.14 39.25 -14.20
CA ILE A 374 22.48 38.79 -12.97
C ILE A 374 23.47 39.01 -11.82
N THR A 375 23.11 39.87 -10.88
CA THR A 375 23.99 40.29 -9.77
C THR A 375 23.36 39.99 -8.41
N ALA A 376 23.94 40.47 -7.31
CA ALA A 376 23.33 40.37 -5.99
C ALA A 376 22.01 41.16 -5.85
N ASP A 377 21.71 42.07 -6.79
CA ASP A 377 20.44 42.82 -6.82
C ASP A 377 19.29 41.93 -7.33
N PRO A 378 18.26 41.63 -6.51
CA PRO A 378 17.12 40.81 -6.91
C PRO A 378 16.32 41.34 -8.10
N GLN A 379 16.43 42.63 -8.44
CA GLN A 379 15.76 43.19 -9.62
C GLN A 379 16.35 42.64 -10.93
N THR A 380 17.56 42.09 -10.90
CA THR A 380 18.22 41.51 -12.08
C THR A 380 17.83 40.05 -12.33
N TRP A 381 17.19 39.38 -11.37
CA TRP A 381 17.01 37.92 -11.38
C TRP A 381 15.95 37.40 -12.36
N THR A 382 15.22 38.29 -13.02
CA THR A 382 14.29 37.95 -14.11
C THR A 382 14.94 38.01 -15.48
N ARG A 383 16.23 38.38 -15.57
CA ARG A 383 16.99 38.35 -16.83
C ARG A 383 17.19 36.90 -17.29
N PRO A 384 17.41 36.67 -18.60
CA PRO A 384 17.74 35.34 -19.10
C PRO A 384 18.94 34.75 -18.35
N ALA A 385 18.79 33.50 -17.90
CA ALA A 385 19.88 32.79 -17.25
C ALA A 385 20.99 32.47 -18.28
N PRO A 386 22.27 32.47 -17.86
CA PRO A 386 23.36 32.02 -18.72
C PRO A 386 23.23 30.53 -19.05
N LEU A 387 24.03 30.06 -20.01
CA LEU A 387 24.11 28.66 -20.43
C LEU A 387 25.41 28.00 -19.93
N LEU A 388 25.46 26.67 -20.01
CA LEU A 388 26.67 25.91 -19.70
C LEU A 388 27.87 26.32 -20.59
N ALA A 389 27.59 26.70 -21.84
CA ALA A 389 28.58 27.24 -22.77
C ALA A 389 29.23 28.53 -22.25
N ASP A 390 28.46 29.40 -21.59
CA ASP A 390 28.96 30.66 -21.05
C ASP A 390 29.90 30.41 -19.87
N LEU A 391 29.57 29.44 -19.01
CA LEU A 391 30.46 29.02 -17.93
C LEU A 391 31.81 28.52 -18.46
N ALA A 392 31.80 27.69 -19.51
CA ALA A 392 33.04 27.21 -20.11
C ALA A 392 33.87 28.35 -20.73
N ALA A 393 33.23 29.35 -21.34
CA ALA A 393 33.92 30.52 -21.85
C ALA A 393 34.58 31.34 -20.72
N VAL A 394 33.89 31.51 -19.58
CA VAL A 394 34.45 32.17 -18.39
C VAL A 394 35.65 31.39 -17.83
N LEU A 395 35.55 30.06 -17.78
CA LEU A 395 36.64 29.18 -17.33
C LEU A 395 37.85 29.28 -18.27
N GLN A 396 37.65 29.27 -19.59
CA GLN A 396 38.73 29.43 -20.58
C GLN A 396 39.40 30.81 -20.52
N GLY A 397 38.63 31.86 -20.20
CA GLY A 397 39.16 33.22 -20.01
C GLY A 397 39.99 33.38 -18.72
N THR A 398 39.92 32.43 -17.79
CA THR A 398 40.65 32.46 -16.52
C THR A 398 42.06 31.90 -16.72
N LYS A 399 43.09 32.70 -16.40
CA LYS A 399 44.52 32.31 -16.54
C LYS A 399 45.00 31.33 -15.45
N GLU A 400 44.20 30.31 -15.15
CA GLU A 400 44.51 29.26 -14.18
C GLU A 400 44.42 27.88 -14.86
N ARG A 401 45.42 27.01 -14.64
CA ARG A 401 45.44 25.67 -15.26
C ARG A 401 44.21 24.83 -14.91
N ALA A 402 43.75 24.90 -13.66
CA ALA A 402 42.56 24.19 -13.21
C ALA A 402 41.29 24.66 -13.93
N ALA A 403 41.19 25.95 -14.28
CA ALA A 403 40.05 26.48 -15.03
C ALA A 403 40.01 25.93 -16.46
N SER A 404 41.18 25.87 -17.13
CA SER A 404 41.29 25.28 -18.47
C SER A 404 40.92 23.80 -18.46
N ASP A 405 41.42 23.02 -17.49
CA ASP A 405 41.10 21.58 -17.37
C ASP A 405 39.59 21.34 -17.17
N LEU A 406 38.95 22.13 -16.29
CA LEU A 406 37.51 22.08 -16.09
C LEU A 406 36.72 22.42 -17.37
N ALA A 407 37.14 23.44 -18.11
CA ALA A 407 36.49 23.81 -19.37
C ALA A 407 36.60 22.70 -20.43
N ASP A 408 37.77 22.07 -20.54
CA ASP A 408 38.02 20.97 -21.48
C ASP A 408 37.15 19.75 -21.13
N ARG A 409 37.01 19.44 -19.84
CA ARG A 409 36.13 18.37 -19.35
C ARG A 409 34.65 18.64 -19.54
N LEU A 410 34.23 19.91 -19.63
CA LEU A 410 32.85 20.28 -19.95
C LEU A 410 32.54 20.24 -21.46
N HIS A 411 33.56 20.17 -22.31
CA HIS A 411 33.40 20.18 -23.77
C HIS A 411 32.36 19.16 -24.31
N PRO A 412 32.30 17.90 -23.82
CA PRO A 412 31.31 16.91 -24.28
C PRO A 412 29.85 17.38 -24.13
N TYR A 413 29.55 18.18 -23.11
CA TYR A 413 28.21 18.67 -22.79
C TYR A 413 27.87 20.02 -23.47
N ILE A 414 28.81 20.59 -24.23
CA ILE A 414 28.64 21.91 -24.85
C ILE A 414 28.69 21.79 -26.38
N ARG A 415 29.69 21.10 -26.91
CA ARG A 415 29.86 20.90 -28.36
C ARG A 415 30.05 19.44 -28.75
N GLY A 416 30.08 18.53 -27.78
CA GLY A 416 30.23 17.10 -28.03
C GLY A 416 28.90 16.35 -28.07
N ALA A 417 29.00 15.03 -27.92
CA ALA A 417 27.89 14.08 -28.06
C ALA A 417 26.75 14.27 -27.05
N PHE A 418 26.99 14.97 -25.94
CA PHE A 418 26.02 15.15 -24.86
C PHE A 418 25.45 16.57 -24.79
N SER A 419 25.67 17.37 -25.83
CA SER A 419 25.37 18.80 -25.82
C SER A 419 23.89 19.15 -25.89
N GLU A 420 23.06 18.31 -26.52
CA GLU A 420 21.67 18.64 -26.85
C GLU A 420 20.84 19.05 -25.62
N LEU A 421 20.99 18.33 -24.51
CA LEU A 421 20.29 18.58 -23.24
C LEU A 421 20.57 19.99 -22.66
N PHE A 422 21.76 20.54 -22.92
CA PHE A 422 22.26 21.79 -22.33
C PHE A 422 22.40 22.94 -23.32
N ALA A 423 22.28 22.68 -24.62
CA ALA A 423 22.57 23.63 -25.70
C ALA A 423 21.47 24.70 -25.91
N GLY A 424 20.78 25.11 -24.84
CA GLY A 424 19.82 26.20 -24.88
C GLY A 424 19.09 26.44 -23.55
N PRO A 425 18.21 27.47 -23.50
CA PRO A 425 17.32 27.70 -22.37
C PRO A 425 16.37 26.51 -22.13
N THR A 426 15.82 26.41 -20.93
CA THR A 426 14.77 25.44 -20.62
C THR A 426 13.57 25.62 -21.56
N THR A 427 13.14 24.57 -22.25
CA THR A 427 12.10 24.67 -23.28
C THR A 427 10.69 24.33 -22.80
N THR A 428 10.57 23.58 -21.69
CA THR A 428 9.27 23.20 -21.12
C THR A 428 9.24 23.34 -19.60
N ARG A 429 8.06 23.68 -19.08
CA ARG A 429 7.76 23.78 -17.64
C ARG A 429 6.40 23.13 -17.40
N PRO A 430 6.33 21.79 -17.37
CA PRO A 430 5.06 21.09 -17.26
C PRO A 430 4.37 21.39 -15.93
N GLU A 431 3.06 21.60 -15.98
CA GLU A 431 2.18 21.76 -14.83
C GLU A 431 1.02 20.76 -14.95
N GLY A 432 0.47 20.31 -13.82
CA GLY A 432 -0.63 19.34 -13.81
C GLY A 432 -0.72 18.56 -12.52
N HIS A 433 -1.74 17.71 -12.39
CA HIS A 433 -1.91 16.84 -11.23
C HIS A 433 -0.99 15.61 -11.27
N LEU A 434 -0.56 15.19 -12.47
CA LEU A 434 0.48 14.20 -12.70
C LEU A 434 1.46 14.75 -13.73
N VAL A 435 2.75 14.81 -13.37
CA VAL A 435 3.83 15.18 -14.27
C VAL A 435 4.88 14.06 -14.27
N ALA A 436 5.10 13.42 -15.40
CA ALA A 436 6.12 12.38 -15.54
C ALA A 436 7.20 12.79 -16.53
N PHE A 437 8.45 12.59 -16.14
CA PHE A 437 9.63 12.87 -16.93
C PHE A 437 10.29 11.56 -17.35
N SER A 438 10.25 11.28 -18.65
CA SER A 438 10.95 10.15 -19.26
C SER A 438 12.42 10.48 -19.45
N LEU A 439 13.32 9.59 -19.04
CA LEU A 439 14.76 9.66 -19.31
C LEU A 439 15.20 8.65 -20.39
N ARG A 440 14.25 7.95 -21.02
CA ARG A 440 14.52 6.90 -22.02
C ARG A 440 15.32 7.42 -23.22
N ASP A 441 15.07 8.64 -23.63
CA ASP A 441 15.71 9.25 -24.80
C ASP A 441 17.12 9.83 -24.47
N LEU A 442 17.55 9.79 -23.20
CA LEU A 442 18.91 10.14 -22.81
C LEU A 442 19.85 8.94 -22.95
N ALA A 443 21.09 9.22 -23.38
CA ALA A 443 22.19 8.28 -23.24
C ALA A 443 22.36 7.86 -21.76
N ASP A 444 22.80 6.64 -21.51
CA ASP A 444 22.94 6.10 -20.15
C ASP A 444 23.87 6.95 -19.28
N GLU A 445 24.93 7.53 -19.87
CA GLU A 445 25.85 8.46 -19.21
C GLU A 445 25.18 9.77 -18.76
N LEU A 446 24.08 10.16 -19.41
CA LEU A 446 23.31 11.35 -19.07
C LEU A 446 22.16 11.08 -18.10
N LYS A 447 21.76 9.82 -17.87
CA LYS A 447 20.67 9.50 -16.93
C LYS A 447 20.89 10.06 -15.52
N PRO A 448 22.08 9.96 -14.88
CA PRO A 448 22.30 10.53 -13.55
C PRO A 448 22.07 12.05 -13.51
N ILE A 449 22.59 12.80 -14.49
CA ILE A 449 22.39 14.25 -14.53
C ILE A 449 20.95 14.61 -14.91
N GLY A 450 20.33 13.87 -15.82
CA GLY A 450 18.91 14.02 -16.18
C GLY A 450 17.99 13.85 -14.96
N THR A 451 18.22 12.81 -14.15
CA THR A 451 17.52 12.59 -12.88
C THR A 451 17.72 13.78 -11.94
N LEU A 452 18.95 14.24 -11.75
CA LEU A 452 19.25 15.38 -10.85
C LEU A 452 18.55 16.68 -11.29
N LEU A 453 18.62 17.03 -12.57
CA LEU A 453 17.99 18.24 -13.11
C LEU A 453 16.46 18.19 -13.00
N THR A 454 15.89 17.03 -13.28
CA THR A 454 14.46 16.80 -13.14
C THR A 454 14.02 16.90 -11.69
N LEU A 455 14.75 16.27 -10.77
CA LEU A 455 14.50 16.37 -9.33
C LEU A 455 14.61 17.80 -8.81
N ASP A 456 15.57 18.60 -9.28
CA ASP A 456 15.63 20.03 -8.95
C ASP A 456 14.41 20.79 -9.46
N SER A 457 13.99 20.54 -10.71
CA SER A 457 12.81 21.16 -11.27
C SER A 457 11.56 20.85 -10.45
N VAL A 458 11.34 19.56 -10.16
CA VAL A 458 10.25 19.09 -9.31
C VAL A 458 10.35 19.69 -7.91
N TRP A 459 11.55 19.72 -7.31
CA TRP A 459 11.73 20.25 -5.95
C TRP A 459 11.42 21.75 -5.87
N ARG A 460 11.77 22.53 -6.88
CA ARG A 460 11.45 23.96 -6.94
C ARG A 460 9.94 24.21 -6.95
N HIS A 461 9.19 23.34 -7.62
CA HIS A 461 7.73 23.37 -7.64
C HIS A 461 7.13 22.90 -6.30
N VAL A 462 7.56 21.72 -5.82
CA VAL A 462 7.10 21.11 -4.57
C VAL A 462 7.35 22.01 -3.36
N SER A 463 8.52 22.67 -3.32
CA SER A 463 8.92 23.52 -2.20
C SER A 463 8.36 24.93 -2.25
N ASP A 464 7.57 25.29 -3.27
CA ASP A 464 6.96 26.61 -3.37
C ASP A 464 5.90 26.84 -2.28
N PRO A 465 6.13 27.74 -1.30
CA PRO A 465 5.15 28.06 -0.26
C PRO A 465 3.86 28.69 -0.80
N ALA A 466 3.84 29.24 -2.03
CA ALA A 466 2.61 29.82 -2.59
C ALA A 466 1.56 28.76 -2.95
N HIS A 467 1.99 27.51 -3.21
CA HIS A 467 1.14 26.44 -3.69
C HIS A 467 1.27 25.22 -2.78
N ARG A 468 0.87 25.30 -1.51
CA ARG A 468 0.94 24.16 -0.59
C ARG A 468 -0.22 23.19 -0.81
N ARG A 469 0.11 21.95 -1.18
CA ARG A 469 -0.82 20.81 -1.31
C ARG A 469 -0.06 19.50 -1.11
N PRO A 470 -0.73 18.37 -0.82
CA PRO A 470 -0.05 17.10 -0.67
C PRO A 470 0.56 16.68 -2.00
N ARG A 471 1.83 16.26 -1.98
CA ARG A 471 2.59 15.88 -3.17
C ARG A 471 3.34 14.58 -2.99
N LEU A 472 3.46 13.80 -4.06
CA LEU A 472 4.36 12.65 -4.13
C LEU A 472 5.39 12.87 -5.24
N VAL A 473 6.65 12.67 -4.90
CA VAL A 473 7.76 12.65 -5.85
C VAL A 473 8.24 11.21 -5.93
N VAL A 474 8.08 10.60 -7.10
CA VAL A 474 8.48 9.21 -7.37
C VAL A 474 9.77 9.24 -8.19
N VAL A 475 10.80 8.59 -7.67
CA VAL A 475 12.07 8.37 -8.36
C VAL A 475 12.19 6.89 -8.62
N ASP A 476 11.84 6.48 -9.83
CA ASP A 476 12.05 5.11 -10.26
C ASP A 476 13.52 4.91 -10.62
N GLU A 477 14.05 3.74 -10.28
CA GLU A 477 15.46 3.38 -10.45
C GLU A 477 16.48 4.42 -9.93
N ALA A 478 16.23 4.93 -8.73
CA ALA A 478 17.04 5.99 -8.13
C ALA A 478 18.51 5.60 -7.89
N TRP A 479 18.87 4.30 -7.95
CA TRP A 479 20.25 3.85 -7.68
C TRP A 479 21.26 4.47 -8.63
N THR A 480 20.86 4.78 -9.87
CA THR A 480 21.71 5.42 -10.88
C THR A 480 22.27 6.75 -10.36
N LEU A 481 21.42 7.59 -9.77
CA LEU A 481 21.81 8.84 -9.13
C LEU A 481 22.54 8.61 -7.78
N MET A 482 22.20 7.55 -7.05
CA MET A 482 22.80 7.27 -5.74
C MET A 482 24.25 6.77 -5.81
N LYS A 483 24.73 6.32 -6.97
CA LYS A 483 26.16 6.01 -7.21
C LYS A 483 27.02 7.27 -7.19
N GLU A 484 26.45 8.42 -7.52
CA GLU A 484 27.12 9.70 -7.47
C GLU A 484 26.98 10.35 -6.07
N PRO A 485 28.09 10.61 -5.34
CA PRO A 485 28.01 11.16 -3.97
C PRO A 485 27.21 12.47 -3.87
N ALA A 486 27.34 13.34 -4.87
CA ALA A 486 26.61 14.60 -4.94
C ALA A 486 25.10 14.39 -5.21
N GLY A 487 24.76 13.39 -6.02
CA GLY A 487 23.38 12.99 -6.29
C GLY A 487 22.69 12.33 -5.10
N ALA A 488 23.40 11.41 -4.43
CA ALA A 488 22.94 10.77 -3.20
C ALA A 488 22.68 11.78 -2.07
N ASP A 489 23.58 12.76 -1.89
CA ASP A 489 23.39 13.84 -0.90
C ASP A 489 22.18 14.72 -1.25
N PHE A 490 21.92 14.97 -2.54
CA PHE A 490 20.72 15.69 -2.96
C PHE A 490 19.43 14.94 -2.60
N LEU A 491 19.33 13.66 -2.94
CA LEU A 491 18.19 12.81 -2.58
C LEU A 491 17.99 12.74 -1.06
N PHE A 492 19.08 12.62 -0.30
CA PHE A 492 19.03 12.61 1.15
C PHE A 492 18.48 13.91 1.75
N ARG A 493 18.94 15.06 1.25
CA ARG A 493 18.43 16.38 1.66
C ARG A 493 16.95 16.54 1.30
N MET A 494 16.55 16.08 0.12
CA MET A 494 15.15 16.06 -0.30
C MET A 494 14.33 15.21 0.67
N ALA A 495 14.71 13.96 0.92
CA ALA A 495 14.03 13.06 1.86
C ALA A 495 13.82 13.70 3.24
N LYS A 496 14.84 14.37 3.80
CA LYS A 496 14.74 15.09 5.08
C LYS A 496 13.81 16.31 5.06
N SER A 497 13.63 16.92 3.89
CA SER A 497 12.86 18.15 3.75
C SER A 497 11.43 17.92 3.27
N SER A 498 11.13 16.80 2.58
CA SER A 498 9.82 16.51 1.97
C SER A 498 8.65 16.74 2.93
N ARG A 499 8.74 16.22 4.17
CA ARG A 499 7.72 16.43 5.23
C ARG A 499 7.38 17.91 5.43
N LYS A 500 8.38 18.80 5.48
CA LYS A 500 8.20 20.24 5.73
C LYS A 500 7.43 20.95 4.62
N HIS A 501 7.39 20.35 3.43
CA HIS A 501 6.70 20.85 2.25
C HIS A 501 5.42 20.07 1.92
N TRP A 502 4.91 19.26 2.88
CA TRP A 502 3.75 18.39 2.68
C TRP A 502 3.93 17.40 1.52
N ALA A 503 5.17 16.95 1.31
CA ALA A 503 5.54 16.03 0.26
C ALA A 503 6.03 14.69 0.81
N GLY A 504 5.84 13.62 0.03
CA GLY A 504 6.47 12.31 0.23
C GLY A 504 7.40 11.98 -0.93
N LEU A 505 8.63 11.56 -0.62
CA LEU A 505 9.56 11.01 -1.61
C LEU A 505 9.39 9.50 -1.66
N THR A 506 9.18 8.94 -2.85
CA THR A 506 9.16 7.50 -3.12
C THR A 506 10.42 7.14 -3.88
N VAL A 507 11.28 6.31 -3.30
CA VAL A 507 12.47 5.77 -3.96
C VAL A 507 12.22 4.31 -4.30
N ALA A 508 12.15 3.98 -5.59
CA ALA A 508 12.05 2.60 -6.06
C ALA A 508 13.38 2.16 -6.68
N THR A 509 13.83 0.94 -6.38
CA THR A 509 15.09 0.40 -6.91
C THR A 509 15.11 -1.12 -6.87
N GLN A 510 15.77 -1.73 -7.86
CA GLN A 510 16.02 -3.17 -7.91
C GLN A 510 17.36 -3.56 -7.28
N ASP A 511 18.33 -2.64 -7.30
CA ASP A 511 19.67 -2.83 -6.77
C ASP A 511 19.72 -2.45 -5.28
N THR A 512 19.01 -3.25 -4.47
CA THR A 512 18.90 -3.03 -3.03
C THR A 512 20.26 -3.05 -2.32
N ALA A 513 21.17 -3.95 -2.72
CA ALA A 513 22.50 -4.05 -2.12
C ALA A 513 23.34 -2.79 -2.40
N ASP A 514 23.30 -2.26 -3.63
CA ASP A 514 24.02 -1.03 -3.99
C ASP A 514 23.54 0.16 -3.15
N VAL A 515 22.21 0.29 -2.98
CA VAL A 515 21.63 1.36 -2.15
C VAL A 515 22.03 1.21 -0.68
N LEU A 516 22.01 0.00 -0.14
CA LEU A 516 22.35 -0.26 1.26
C LEU A 516 23.87 -0.25 1.54
N SER A 517 24.71 -0.35 0.51
CA SER A 517 26.17 -0.34 0.64
C SER A 517 26.72 1.01 1.12
N THR A 518 26.04 2.12 0.81
CA THR A 518 26.49 3.49 1.13
C THR A 518 25.82 4.06 2.38
N ASP A 519 26.54 4.91 3.13
CA ASP A 519 25.96 5.60 4.30
C ASP A 519 24.78 6.50 3.93
N LEU A 520 24.88 7.21 2.80
CA LEU A 520 23.81 8.08 2.32
C LEU A 520 22.57 7.26 1.90
N GLY A 521 22.75 6.12 1.23
CA GLY A 521 21.63 5.27 0.83
C GLY A 521 20.94 4.62 2.02
N ARG A 522 21.69 4.12 3.01
CA ARG A 522 21.13 3.70 4.31
C ARG A 522 20.35 4.83 4.98
N ALA A 523 20.87 6.06 4.92
CA ALA A 523 20.20 7.21 5.50
C ALA A 523 18.90 7.59 4.75
N VAL A 524 18.84 7.46 3.43
CA VAL A 524 17.60 7.65 2.65
C VAL A 524 16.55 6.61 3.06
N VAL A 525 16.93 5.32 3.13
CA VAL A 525 16.06 4.22 3.57
C VAL A 525 15.53 4.46 4.99
N ALA A 526 16.41 4.84 5.93
CA ALA A 526 16.03 5.12 7.31
C ALA A 526 15.10 6.34 7.46
N ASN A 527 15.11 7.27 6.49
CA ASN A 527 14.19 8.41 6.43
C ASN A 527 12.89 8.09 5.68
N ALA A 528 12.63 6.83 5.32
CA ALA A 528 11.33 6.37 4.82
C ALA A 528 10.55 5.69 5.94
N ALA A 529 9.39 6.26 6.31
CA ALA A 529 8.51 5.64 7.31
C ALA A 529 7.68 4.51 6.70
N THR A 530 7.43 4.56 5.40
CA THR A 530 6.86 3.43 4.64
C THR A 530 7.99 2.69 3.94
N GLN A 531 8.15 1.40 4.22
CA GLN A 531 9.16 0.57 3.58
C GLN A 531 8.45 -0.63 2.96
N ILE A 532 8.62 -0.84 1.67
CA ILE A 532 7.99 -1.94 0.94
C ILE A 532 9.10 -2.84 0.41
N LEU A 533 9.11 -4.09 0.87
CA LEU A 533 10.05 -5.11 0.46
C LEU A 533 9.30 -6.14 -0.37
N LEU A 534 9.47 -6.13 -1.68
CA LEU A 534 8.95 -7.18 -2.55
C LEU A 534 9.94 -8.36 -2.60
N ARG A 535 9.67 -9.36 -3.46
CA ARG A 535 10.56 -10.49 -3.67
C ARG A 535 12.03 -10.05 -3.86
N GLN A 536 12.95 -10.68 -3.12
CA GLN A 536 14.38 -10.35 -3.15
C GLN A 536 15.21 -11.42 -3.86
N ALA A 537 16.38 -11.03 -4.34
CA ALA A 537 17.37 -11.96 -4.86
C ALA A 537 18.13 -12.65 -3.70
N PRO A 538 18.44 -13.95 -3.78
CA PRO A 538 19.15 -14.67 -2.71
C PRO A 538 20.47 -14.02 -2.29
N GLN A 539 21.20 -13.42 -3.23
CA GLN A 539 22.48 -12.75 -2.94
C GLN A 539 22.34 -11.45 -2.12
N ALA A 540 21.16 -10.79 -2.15
CA ALA A 540 20.93 -9.53 -1.44
C ALA A 540 20.21 -9.72 -0.08
N ILE A 541 19.64 -10.91 0.16
CA ILE A 541 18.72 -11.12 1.28
C ILE A 541 19.38 -10.94 2.66
N ASP A 542 20.66 -11.28 2.81
CA ASP A 542 21.34 -11.23 4.11
C ASP A 542 21.67 -9.79 4.55
N GLU A 543 21.93 -8.89 3.59
CA GLU A 543 22.06 -7.46 3.87
C GLU A 543 20.70 -6.87 4.22
N ILE A 544 19.66 -7.18 3.45
CA ILE A 544 18.29 -6.72 3.70
C ILE A 544 17.78 -7.21 5.06
N THR A 545 18.01 -8.48 5.40
CA THR A 545 17.63 -9.06 6.69
C THR A 545 18.24 -8.28 7.85
N ARG A 546 19.52 -7.91 7.74
CA ARG A 546 20.21 -7.11 8.76
C ARG A 546 19.71 -5.67 8.80
N SER A 547 19.60 -4.99 7.65
CA SER A 547 19.22 -3.58 7.58
C SER A 547 17.78 -3.34 8.03
N PHE A 548 16.87 -4.29 7.78
CA PHE A 548 15.47 -4.19 8.15
C PHE A 548 15.11 -5.01 9.39
N ASN A 549 16.06 -5.67 10.06
CA ASN A 549 15.82 -6.55 11.22
C ASN A 549 14.70 -7.57 10.94
N LEU A 550 14.81 -8.31 9.83
CA LEU A 550 13.81 -9.30 9.44
C LEU A 550 13.96 -10.58 10.27
N SER A 551 12.84 -11.17 10.64
CA SER A 551 12.76 -12.52 11.20
C SER A 551 13.08 -13.58 10.14
N ASN A 552 13.37 -14.80 10.57
CA ASN A 552 13.61 -15.93 9.67
C ASN A 552 12.39 -16.21 8.76
N GLY A 553 11.16 -16.02 9.28
CA GLY A 553 9.94 -16.19 8.51
C GLY A 553 9.78 -15.13 7.43
N GLU A 554 9.99 -13.85 7.78
CA GLU A 554 9.96 -12.73 6.82
C GLU A 554 11.04 -12.88 5.74
N ARG A 555 12.25 -13.29 6.14
CA ARG A 555 13.35 -13.61 5.21
C ARG A 555 12.93 -14.68 4.21
N GLN A 556 12.35 -15.78 4.69
CA GLN A 556 11.93 -16.89 3.83
C GLN A 556 10.77 -16.49 2.91
N PHE A 557 9.82 -15.68 3.41
CA PHE A 557 8.74 -15.12 2.62
C PHE A 557 9.29 -14.28 1.47
N LEU A 558 10.19 -13.33 1.71
CA LEU A 558 10.76 -12.49 0.65
C LEU A 558 11.55 -13.27 -0.43
N LEU A 559 12.09 -14.45 -0.10
CA LEU A 559 12.77 -15.31 -1.06
C LEU A 559 11.79 -16.09 -1.96
N THR A 560 10.62 -16.43 -1.42
CA THR A 560 9.62 -17.30 -2.05
C THR A 560 8.40 -16.55 -2.58
N ALA A 561 8.27 -15.26 -2.27
CA ALA A 561 7.16 -14.40 -2.66
C ALA A 561 6.88 -14.44 -4.17
N ASP A 562 5.59 -14.47 -4.51
CA ASP A 562 5.11 -14.34 -5.89
C ASP A 562 5.18 -12.89 -6.38
N ARG A 563 4.97 -12.68 -7.69
CA ARG A 563 4.90 -11.33 -8.26
C ARG A 563 3.75 -10.56 -7.61
N GLY A 564 4.03 -9.35 -7.12
CA GLY A 564 3.06 -8.53 -6.40
C GLY A 564 2.92 -8.85 -4.91
N GLN A 565 3.62 -9.86 -4.39
CA GLN A 565 3.72 -10.11 -2.95
C GLN A 565 4.90 -9.33 -2.34
N GLY A 566 4.69 -8.84 -1.12
CA GLY A 566 5.74 -8.17 -0.37
C GLY A 566 5.40 -7.93 1.09
N LEU A 567 6.36 -7.37 1.82
CA LEU A 567 6.21 -6.88 3.18
C LEU A 567 6.08 -5.37 3.16
N LEU A 568 4.99 -4.86 3.70
CA LEU A 568 4.83 -3.46 4.06
C LEU A 568 5.31 -3.30 5.51
N SER A 569 6.38 -2.54 5.70
CA SER A 569 7.00 -2.26 7.00
C SER A 569 6.86 -0.77 7.33
N ALA A 570 6.16 -0.50 8.43
CA ALA A 570 6.01 0.83 9.00
C ALA A 570 6.02 0.74 10.55
N THR A 571 4.95 1.16 11.23
CA THR A 571 4.78 0.88 12.67
C THR A 571 4.57 -0.61 12.95
N GLN A 572 3.97 -1.32 12.00
CA GLN A 572 3.80 -2.76 11.96
C GLN A 572 4.31 -3.30 10.62
N ARG A 573 4.54 -4.62 10.56
CA ARG A 573 4.96 -5.30 9.32
C ARG A 573 3.87 -6.24 8.86
N VAL A 574 3.37 -6.03 7.66
CA VAL A 574 2.27 -6.81 7.09
C VAL A 574 2.71 -7.41 5.76
N ALA A 575 2.54 -8.72 5.61
CA ALA A 575 2.73 -9.39 4.33
C ALA A 575 1.48 -9.22 3.48
N PHE A 576 1.62 -8.75 2.24
CA PHE A 576 0.50 -8.41 1.38
C PHE A 576 0.67 -8.94 -0.05
N GLN A 577 -0.46 -9.12 -0.73
CA GLN A 577 -0.57 -9.29 -2.17
C GLN A 577 -1.18 -8.03 -2.77
N ALA A 578 -0.52 -7.43 -3.76
CA ALA A 578 -1.06 -6.30 -4.49
C ALA A 578 -2.26 -6.73 -5.37
N VAL A 579 -3.32 -5.93 -5.37
CA VAL A 579 -4.55 -6.15 -6.16
C VAL A 579 -4.95 -4.89 -6.90
N ALA A 580 -5.32 -5.05 -8.17
CA ALA A 580 -5.86 -4.01 -9.03
C ALA A 580 -7.14 -4.51 -9.73
N SER A 581 -8.07 -3.60 -10.01
CA SER A 581 -9.16 -3.85 -10.95
C SER A 581 -8.64 -4.04 -12.38
N ALA A 582 -9.46 -4.56 -13.29
CA ALA A 582 -9.10 -4.72 -14.70
C ALA A 582 -8.67 -3.39 -15.35
N THR A 583 -9.40 -2.30 -15.07
CA THR A 583 -9.08 -0.96 -15.58
C THR A 583 -7.75 -0.45 -15.03
N GLU A 584 -7.51 -0.59 -13.73
CA GLU A 584 -6.23 -0.19 -13.13
C GLU A 584 -5.08 -1.03 -13.71
N HIS A 585 -5.27 -2.34 -13.85
CA HIS A 585 -4.29 -3.26 -14.43
C HIS A 585 -3.90 -2.85 -15.85
N TYR A 586 -4.88 -2.58 -16.72
CA TYR A 586 -4.66 -2.09 -18.08
C TYR A 586 -3.78 -0.84 -18.07
N LEU A 587 -4.01 0.11 -17.16
CA LEU A 587 -3.23 1.35 -17.09
C LEU A 587 -1.81 1.13 -16.58
N VAL A 588 -1.60 0.27 -15.60
CA VAL A 588 -0.34 0.19 -14.86
C VAL A 588 0.57 -0.98 -15.25
N THR A 589 0.10 -1.98 -15.98
CA THR A 589 0.92 -3.14 -16.39
C THR A 589 2.16 -2.73 -17.19
N THR A 590 3.25 -3.47 -17.02
CA THR A 590 4.50 -3.31 -17.80
C THR A 590 4.86 -4.59 -18.53
N ASP A 591 3.95 -5.58 -18.55
CA ASP A 591 4.22 -6.86 -19.16
C ASP A 591 4.31 -6.71 -20.70
N PRO A 592 5.48 -6.97 -21.32
CA PRO A 592 5.65 -6.73 -22.75
C PRO A 592 4.66 -7.51 -23.63
N ALA A 593 4.22 -8.69 -23.18
CA ALA A 593 3.27 -9.51 -23.93
C ALA A 593 1.87 -8.88 -23.92
N GLU A 594 1.41 -8.41 -22.76
CA GLU A 594 0.14 -7.68 -22.64
C GLU A 594 0.18 -6.36 -23.42
N LEU A 595 1.29 -5.62 -23.33
CA LEU A 595 1.47 -4.36 -24.05
C LEU A 595 1.44 -4.53 -25.58
N ALA A 596 1.95 -5.66 -26.09
CA ALA A 596 1.88 -5.96 -27.51
C ALA A 596 0.43 -6.21 -27.96
N ALA A 597 -0.33 -7.00 -27.18
CA ALA A 597 -1.73 -7.28 -27.47
C ALA A 597 -2.60 -6.01 -27.49
N TYR A 598 -2.38 -5.06 -26.58
CA TYR A 598 -3.11 -3.79 -26.57
C TYR A 598 -2.82 -2.93 -27.81
N LYS A 599 -1.58 -2.92 -28.30
CA LYS A 599 -1.23 -2.16 -29.51
C LYS A 599 -1.93 -2.70 -30.76
N GLU A 600 -2.17 -4.01 -30.83
CA GLU A 600 -2.92 -4.62 -31.93
C GLU A 600 -4.40 -4.25 -31.85
N GLN A 601 -5.00 -4.27 -30.66
CA GLN A 601 -6.40 -3.88 -30.44
C GLN A 601 -6.66 -2.39 -30.71
N ASP A 602 -5.78 -1.50 -30.23
CA ASP A 602 -5.88 -0.05 -30.45
C ASP A 602 -5.64 0.34 -31.93
N ALA A 603 -4.94 -0.51 -32.71
CA ALA A 603 -4.68 -0.28 -34.13
C ALA A 603 -5.86 -0.64 -35.03
N ASP A 604 -6.69 -1.61 -34.63
CA ASP A 604 -7.88 -2.04 -35.37
C ASP A 604 -9.09 -1.10 -35.16
N TYR A 605 -9.03 -0.19 -34.17
CA TYR A 605 -10.03 0.85 -33.91
C TYR A 605 -9.38 2.24 -33.76
N PRO A 606 -9.15 2.99 -34.85
CA PRO A 606 -8.59 4.34 -34.75
C PRO A 606 -9.56 5.28 -34.01
N HIS A 607 -9.16 5.72 -32.81
CA HIS A 607 -9.92 6.65 -31.98
C HIS A 607 -9.97 8.06 -32.59
N ASP A 608 -11.16 8.49 -33.02
CA ASP A 608 -11.50 9.91 -33.20
C ASP A 608 -11.70 10.57 -31.82
N GLY A 609 -10.61 11.07 -31.24
CA GLY A 609 -10.58 12.31 -30.44
C GLY A 609 -11.40 12.48 -29.15
N ASN A 610 -12.29 11.58 -28.73
CA ASN A 610 -13.06 11.75 -27.48
C ASN A 610 -13.25 10.41 -26.74
N ALA A 611 -12.95 10.44 -25.43
CA ALA A 611 -13.26 9.49 -24.37
C ALA A 611 -13.21 7.99 -24.72
N VAL A 612 -12.29 7.27 -24.09
CA VAL A 612 -12.30 5.80 -24.06
C VAL A 612 -13.57 5.33 -23.35
N SER A 613 -14.61 4.98 -24.10
CA SER A 613 -15.71 4.15 -23.61
C SER A 613 -15.23 2.70 -23.62
N ILE A 614 -14.74 2.22 -22.49
CA ILE A 614 -14.54 0.78 -22.29
C ILE A 614 -15.92 0.20 -22.00
N GLU A 615 -16.52 -0.50 -22.97
CA GLU A 615 -17.61 -1.42 -22.68
C GLU A 615 -17.03 -2.57 -21.84
N LEU A 616 -17.29 -2.51 -20.53
CA LEU A 616 -17.02 -3.60 -19.63
C LEU A 616 -18.12 -4.65 -19.85
N THR A 617 -17.79 -5.76 -20.50
CA THR A 617 -18.55 -6.99 -20.33
C THR A 617 -18.43 -7.40 -18.86
N THR A 618 -19.39 -7.00 -18.04
CA THR A 618 -19.67 -7.71 -16.80
C THR A 618 -20.00 -9.14 -17.19
N GLY A 619 -19.23 -10.10 -16.73
CA GLY A 619 -19.53 -11.51 -16.95
C GLY A 619 -20.84 -11.88 -16.28
N GLU A 620 -21.94 -11.71 -17.01
CA GLU A 620 -23.22 -12.34 -16.76
C GLU A 620 -23.31 -13.52 -17.73
N GLY A 621 -23.56 -14.71 -17.18
CA GLY A 621 -23.73 -15.94 -17.96
C GLY A 621 -24.92 -15.84 -18.91
N ASP A 622 -24.83 -16.63 -19.99
CA ASP A 622 -25.86 -16.85 -21.00
C ASP A 622 -27.29 -16.65 -20.48
N PHE A 623 -27.87 -15.49 -20.81
CA PHE A 623 -29.32 -15.33 -20.90
C PHE A 623 -29.69 -15.41 -22.38
N ASP A 624 -30.37 -16.50 -22.73
CA ASP A 624 -31.01 -16.72 -24.01
C ASP A 624 -32.21 -15.77 -24.15
N ASP A 625 -31.99 -14.65 -24.84
CA ASP A 625 -33.03 -13.68 -25.16
C ASP A 625 -33.67 -14.03 -26.50
N SER A 626 -34.54 -15.05 -26.48
CA SER A 626 -35.52 -15.27 -27.53
C SER A 626 -36.89 -14.74 -27.09
N HIS A 627 -37.34 -13.71 -27.80
CA HIS A 627 -38.66 -13.06 -27.78
C HIS A 627 -38.92 -11.99 -26.71
N ILE A 628 -38.69 -10.72 -27.06
CA ILE A 628 -39.71 -9.65 -26.92
C ILE A 628 -39.57 -8.65 -28.08
N ASP A 629 -40.52 -8.68 -29.02
CA ASP A 629 -40.81 -7.57 -29.95
C ASP A 629 -41.50 -6.44 -29.16
N GLY A 630 -41.04 -5.20 -29.35
CA GLY A 630 -41.70 -4.02 -28.78
C GLY A 630 -40.94 -2.72 -29.03
N GLU A 631 -41.35 -2.00 -30.07
CA GLU A 631 -40.94 -0.64 -30.38
C GLU A 631 -41.16 0.31 -29.18
N ASP A 632 -40.14 1.08 -28.81
CA ASP A 632 -40.31 2.46 -28.33
C ASP A 632 -38.96 3.21 -28.39
N SER A 633 -38.81 4.01 -29.44
CA SER A 633 -37.69 4.93 -29.66
C SER A 633 -37.85 6.18 -28.79
N LEU A 634 -36.88 6.46 -27.91
CA LEU A 634 -36.75 7.76 -27.25
C LEU A 634 -35.51 8.51 -27.76
N ASP A 635 -35.81 9.56 -28.50
CA ASP A 635 -34.92 10.57 -29.08
C ASP A 635 -34.35 11.49 -27.99
N LEU A 636 -33.02 11.56 -27.87
CA LEU A 636 -32.32 12.54 -27.03
C LEU A 636 -31.29 13.29 -27.88
N GLY A 637 -31.65 14.53 -28.24
CA GLY A 637 -30.82 15.46 -28.97
C GLY A 637 -29.55 15.92 -28.22
N PRO A 638 -28.69 16.73 -28.87
CA PRO A 638 -27.30 16.91 -28.45
C PRO A 638 -27.13 17.93 -27.32
N VAL A 639 -26.19 17.64 -26.41
CA VAL A 639 -25.53 18.60 -25.50
C VAL A 639 -24.04 18.61 -25.82
#